data_AF-A0A7S4E148-F1
#
_entry.id   AF-A0A7S4E148-F1
#
_cell.length_a   1.000
_cell.length_b   1.000
_cell.length_c   1.000
_cell.angle_alpha   90.00
_cell.angle_beta   90.00
_cell.angle_gamma   90.00
#
_symmetry.space_group_name_H-M   'P 1'
#
loop_
_entity.id
_entity.type
_entity.pdbx_description
1 polymer ?
#
loop_
_entity_poly.entity_id
_entity_poly.type
_entity_poly.pdbx_seq_one_letter_code
_entity_poly.pdbx_strand_id
1 'polypeptide(L)'
;GGMSALVVEGSGGKLRLPDTELYMGNAPTAMRFMTTAVNLIEEPGTLVMTGDRQTKQFAPITDLVETLKASNCSIDYLEKTGALPLRVQTTGNGWKGGPLSLTASVSSQFVSSIMMSAPYAKNEVTLKLSSKPIVSKHYIDITLEVMKLFGVNVIRNSDDTFTIPQKSYVNPSVVRVEGDAAAAAYHLAAAAVTGGTVTVENIGTASLQADSRFCSLLAKMGCDVKQTETTTTITGPLPPVQKAAAAQAAAAVKVDGDDDAAGGGSGGGSSRRESAGGTPELSAIAQPIDMGGMAESFMTLAAVAALANGTTTITNVENQRHKHCNRLEVVASELRAVGVECKETKDGLIIEGNPRLRSRAVIEATRINTHSDGRVAMSFAVLGCAVPGIRIEGKRCVDASYPTFWNHLSTIEANLRPVVESQSIKIPQNEASVWIVGMRGVGKSILGKQVAKAIGRQFIDLDNIFEIRHGIKIREFVLKHSWREFRTREYNLFKEFCGTHSRGYVIACGAGLVETPLAMELLKRLPLVVQLNRHIDDIKKTLTRDSTRPALLKDGKYAWDMKAIWDSRKDRYHAASSYEFSIIRGDTNWGKILEDFTRFLLTITMNPVGRARTFEKYVHNDLKVAKLVGGTFFLSLTFPSMREAIPNMQDLVAGNSAIELRVDLWKSWEFDFIQEQIALFRRHCCLPIVYTIRTVGQCGKFPNDEKKLFRLYDLGIRLGCEFIDMEHHWSRAARNRLLSHRRHAKIIASAHFKNSNGGTEADLENTFRACAHGGRADVVKVVTTAFCLEDAIRLVHVAKNVKLKGNPPKIILAMGAVGQISRVFNEFLTPVTHALMPGVAAPGQLSIAEIMTARNMLSIRAPLIREMLIIGRGITMSLAPLLFNTAFKYLHLEHKAKIFDTEEIMGAGAGAAGEGAGKAAGA
;
A
#
# COMPACT_ATOMS: atom_id res chain seq x y z
N GLY A 1 16.73 -21.39 5.18
CA GLY A 1 18.10 -21.82 4.85
C GLY A 1 18.99 -20.61 4.96
N GLY A 2 19.81 -20.52 5.99
CA GLY A 2 20.86 -19.51 6.09
C GLY A 2 22.19 -20.19 5.75
N MET A 3 22.98 -19.60 4.85
CA MET A 3 24.37 -20.04 4.67
C MET A 3 25.08 -19.91 6.02
N SER A 4 25.60 -21.01 6.56
CA SER A 4 26.38 -21.03 7.80
C SER A 4 27.85 -20.62 7.59
N ALA A 5 28.29 -20.44 6.35
CA ALA A 5 29.63 -19.99 5.99
C ALA A 5 29.64 -19.31 4.60
N LEU A 6 30.49 -18.30 4.43
CA LEU A 6 30.82 -17.69 3.14
C LEU A 6 32.30 -17.93 2.85
N VAL A 7 32.60 -18.62 1.74
CA VAL A 7 33.98 -18.85 1.30
C VAL A 7 34.39 -17.69 0.39
N VAL A 8 35.50 -17.01 0.72
CA VAL A 8 36.03 -15.87 -0.04
C VAL A 8 37.45 -16.17 -0.49
N GLU A 9 37.63 -16.31 -1.80
CA GLU A 9 38.95 -16.36 -2.44
C GLU A 9 39.29 -14.97 -2.95
N GLY A 10 40.26 -14.31 -2.32
CA GLY A 10 40.66 -12.95 -2.68
C GLY A 10 41.55 -12.91 -3.93
N SER A 11 41.41 -11.86 -4.75
CA SER A 11 42.29 -11.61 -5.90
C SER A 11 43.59 -10.87 -5.55
N GLY A 12 43.87 -10.67 -4.25
CA GLY A 12 45.02 -9.89 -3.79
C GLY A 12 44.96 -8.41 -4.20
N GLY A 13 43.75 -7.84 -4.32
CA GLY A 13 43.53 -6.44 -4.76
C GLY A 13 43.50 -6.25 -6.28
N LYS A 14 43.66 -7.32 -7.08
CA LYS A 14 43.53 -7.27 -8.53
C LYS A 14 42.06 -7.23 -8.93
N LEU A 15 41.51 -6.02 -9.02
CA LEU A 15 40.12 -5.78 -9.43
C LEU A 15 40.04 -5.48 -10.93
N ARG A 16 38.91 -5.81 -11.55
CA ARG A 16 38.60 -5.52 -12.96
C ARG A 16 37.34 -4.66 -13.04
N LEU A 17 37.19 -3.88 -14.11
CA LEU A 17 35.96 -3.16 -14.42
C LEU A 17 34.87 -4.18 -14.74
N PRO A 18 33.66 -3.98 -14.19
CA PRO A 18 32.51 -4.76 -14.61
C PRO A 18 31.99 -4.26 -15.97
N ASP A 19 31.42 -5.17 -16.76
CA ASP A 19 30.80 -4.86 -18.07
C ASP A 19 29.51 -4.04 -17.95
N THR A 20 28.95 -3.92 -16.74
CA THR A 20 27.67 -3.28 -16.47
C THR A 20 27.76 -2.36 -15.25
N GLU A 21 26.75 -1.52 -15.07
CA GLU A 21 26.66 -0.64 -13.90
C GLU A 21 26.63 -1.44 -12.59
N LEU A 22 27.34 -0.94 -11.57
CA LEU A 22 27.37 -1.55 -10.25
C LEU A 22 26.18 -1.08 -9.42
N TYR A 23 25.12 -1.89 -9.39
CA TYR A 23 23.88 -1.60 -8.66
C TYR A 23 23.95 -2.02 -7.18
N MET A 24 23.86 -1.06 -6.27
CA MET A 24 24.01 -1.25 -4.81
C MET A 24 22.69 -1.45 -4.06
N GLY A 25 21.53 -1.34 -4.72
CA GLY A 25 20.22 -1.39 -4.06
C GLY A 25 20.08 -0.35 -2.93
N ASN A 26 19.58 -0.79 -1.77
CA ASN A 26 19.47 0.00 -0.53
C ASN A 26 20.57 -0.32 0.48
N ALA A 27 21.84 -0.31 0.04
CA ALA A 27 22.99 -0.66 0.88
C ALA A 27 24.02 0.49 0.99
N PRO A 28 23.81 1.48 1.87
CA PRO A 28 24.73 2.60 2.05
C PRO A 28 26.16 2.21 2.42
N THR A 29 26.34 1.15 3.21
CA THR A 29 27.66 0.64 3.59
C THR A 29 28.41 0.09 2.37
N ALA A 30 27.74 -0.75 1.57
CA ALA A 30 28.31 -1.31 0.34
C ALA A 30 28.68 -0.21 -0.65
N MET A 31 27.79 0.78 -0.84
CA MET A 31 28.10 1.96 -1.66
C MET A 31 29.41 2.61 -1.22
N ARG A 32 29.54 2.97 0.06
CA ARG A 32 30.68 3.75 0.57
C ARG A 32 31.98 2.97 0.41
N PHE A 33 32.01 1.71 0.84
CA PHE A 33 33.19 0.83 0.72
C PHE A 33 33.61 0.65 -0.72
N MET A 34 32.64 0.40 -1.61
CA MET A 34 32.93 0.23 -3.02
C MET A 34 33.39 1.52 -3.68
N THR A 35 32.92 2.69 -3.25
CA THR A 35 33.37 3.98 -3.81
C THR A 35 34.87 4.18 -3.64
N THR A 36 35.48 3.73 -2.54
CA THR A 36 36.95 3.72 -2.44
C THR A 36 37.55 2.56 -3.23
N ALA A 37 37.04 1.34 -3.06
CA ALA A 37 37.64 0.13 -3.63
C ALA A 37 37.74 0.17 -5.17
N VAL A 38 36.76 0.74 -5.86
CA VAL A 38 36.78 0.83 -7.34
C VAL A 38 37.93 1.70 -7.88
N ASN A 39 38.50 2.58 -7.05
CA ASN A 39 39.67 3.38 -7.45
C ASN A 39 40.98 2.56 -7.42
N LEU A 40 40.95 1.32 -6.92
CA LEU A 40 42.09 0.39 -6.97
C LEU A 40 42.26 -0.28 -8.34
N ILE A 41 41.26 -0.18 -9.22
CA ILE A 41 41.27 -0.79 -10.54
C ILE A 41 42.39 -0.18 -11.39
N GLU A 42 43.28 -1.04 -11.90
CA GLU A 42 44.44 -0.64 -12.70
C GLU A 42 44.19 -0.65 -14.21
N GLU A 43 43.04 -1.14 -14.67
CA GLU A 43 42.65 -1.02 -16.07
C GLU A 43 41.97 0.33 -16.34
N PRO A 44 42.27 1.01 -17.46
CA PRO A 44 41.66 2.28 -17.79
C PRO A 44 40.21 2.08 -18.26
N GLY A 45 39.29 2.90 -17.77
CA GLY A 45 37.89 2.84 -18.20
C GLY A 45 36.94 3.66 -17.33
N THR A 46 35.64 3.40 -17.48
CA THR A 46 34.58 4.13 -16.79
C THR A 46 33.59 3.16 -16.17
N LEU A 47 33.30 3.36 -14.89
CA LEU A 47 32.31 2.61 -14.12
C LEU A 47 31.20 3.55 -13.65
N VAL A 48 29.95 3.11 -13.75
CA VAL A 48 28.82 3.77 -13.08
C VAL A 48 28.40 2.96 -11.88
N MET A 49 28.40 3.59 -10.71
CA MET A 49 27.81 3.07 -9.49
C MET A 49 26.42 3.70 -9.32
N THR A 50 25.41 2.88 -9.03
CA THR A 50 24.03 3.34 -8.87
C THR A 50 23.30 2.57 -7.74
N GLY A 51 22.07 2.96 -7.42
CA GLY A 51 21.28 2.36 -6.35
C GLY A 51 19.80 2.63 -6.50
N ASP A 52 19.00 2.21 -5.53
CA ASP A 52 17.57 2.46 -5.54
C ASP A 52 17.22 3.93 -5.27
N ARG A 53 15.92 4.28 -5.33
CA ARG A 53 15.46 5.65 -5.10
C ARG A 53 15.80 6.17 -3.70
N GLN A 54 15.79 5.32 -2.67
CA GLN A 54 16.08 5.76 -1.30
C GLN A 54 17.56 6.10 -1.16
N THR A 55 18.44 5.22 -1.63
CA THR A 55 19.88 5.43 -1.64
C THR A 55 20.26 6.70 -2.39
N LYS A 56 19.70 6.95 -3.58
CA LYS A 56 19.93 8.18 -4.36
C LYS A 56 19.44 9.45 -3.66
N GLN A 57 18.47 9.34 -2.74
CA GLN A 57 17.87 10.50 -2.08
C GLN A 57 18.43 10.78 -0.69
N PHE A 58 18.77 9.74 0.09
CA PHE A 58 18.96 9.82 1.53
C PHE A 58 20.31 9.30 2.02
N ALA A 59 21.16 8.73 1.16
CA ALA A 59 22.49 8.24 1.56
C ALA A 59 23.59 9.23 1.14
N PRO A 60 24.05 10.13 2.03
CA PRO A 60 25.08 11.11 1.71
C PRO A 60 26.46 10.45 1.54
N ILE A 61 27.24 10.97 0.58
CA ILE A 61 28.61 10.51 0.28
C ILE A 61 29.59 11.64 -0.03
N THR A 62 29.20 12.91 0.11
CA THR A 62 30.00 14.07 -0.32
C THR A 62 31.43 14.05 0.22
N ASP A 63 31.62 13.95 1.54
CA ASP A 63 32.94 14.05 2.14
C ASP A 63 33.89 12.94 1.65
N LEU A 64 33.38 11.72 1.45
CA LEU A 64 34.18 10.63 0.90
C LEU A 64 34.61 10.91 -0.55
N VAL A 65 33.67 11.37 -1.40
CA VAL A 65 33.96 11.67 -2.81
C VAL A 65 34.95 12.82 -2.94
N GLU A 66 34.76 13.91 -2.20
CA GLU A 66 35.65 15.07 -2.27
C GLU A 66 37.05 14.76 -1.71
N THR A 67 37.14 13.94 -0.65
CA THR A 67 38.42 13.43 -0.17
C THR A 67 39.13 12.56 -1.22
N LEU A 68 38.42 11.67 -1.91
CA LEU A 68 39.01 10.83 -2.96
C LEU A 68 39.45 11.66 -4.18
N LYS A 69 38.66 12.65 -4.59
CA LYS A 69 39.04 13.61 -5.64
C LYS A 69 40.31 14.37 -5.29
N ALA A 70 40.43 14.85 -4.06
CA ALA A 70 41.65 15.51 -3.56
C ALA A 70 42.87 14.57 -3.58
N SER A 71 42.66 13.25 -3.61
CA SER A 71 43.69 12.23 -3.78
C SER A 71 43.95 11.79 -5.23
N ASN A 72 43.52 12.60 -6.21
CA ASN A 72 43.62 12.37 -7.66
C ASN A 72 42.75 11.22 -8.21
N CYS A 73 41.64 10.88 -7.53
CA CYS A 73 40.62 10.00 -8.12
C CYS A 73 39.63 10.80 -8.98
N SER A 74 39.27 10.30 -10.16
CA SER A 74 38.27 10.94 -11.02
C SER A 74 36.87 10.38 -10.75
N ILE A 75 36.03 11.17 -10.09
CA ILE A 75 34.68 10.77 -9.66
C ILE A 75 33.69 11.91 -9.94
N ASP A 76 32.62 11.65 -10.70
CA ASP A 76 31.57 12.62 -11.02
C ASP A 76 30.21 12.20 -10.48
N TYR A 77 29.40 13.17 -10.05
CA TYR A 77 27.99 12.96 -9.75
C TYR A 77 27.20 13.00 -11.07
N LEU A 78 26.39 11.97 -11.35
CA LEU A 78 25.59 11.91 -12.60
C LEU A 78 24.20 12.53 -12.48
N GLU A 79 23.65 12.59 -11.27
CA GLU A 79 22.33 13.17 -11.00
C GLU A 79 22.48 14.34 -10.03
N LYS A 80 22.39 14.08 -8.72
CA LYS A 80 22.43 15.09 -7.66
C LYS A 80 23.79 15.08 -6.97
N THR A 81 24.39 16.26 -6.80
CA THR A 81 25.61 16.43 -6.00
C THR A 81 25.43 15.86 -4.59
N GLY A 82 26.41 15.06 -4.16
CA GLY A 82 26.48 14.47 -2.82
C GLY A 82 25.77 13.12 -2.65
N ALA A 83 25.26 12.52 -3.73
CA ALA A 83 24.59 11.22 -3.74
C ALA A 83 24.88 10.42 -5.02
N LEU A 84 24.57 9.12 -5.02
CA LEU A 84 24.55 8.30 -6.24
C LEU A 84 23.52 8.85 -7.26
N PRO A 85 23.67 8.51 -8.56
CA PRO A 85 24.74 7.71 -9.17
C PRO A 85 26.08 8.46 -9.30
N LEU A 86 27.17 7.70 -9.21
CA LEU A 86 28.53 8.19 -9.39
C LEU A 86 29.15 7.57 -10.65
N ARG A 87 29.85 8.36 -11.44
CA ARG A 87 30.75 7.88 -12.48
C ARG A 87 32.18 7.91 -11.93
N VAL A 88 32.87 6.79 -11.94
CA VAL A 88 34.28 6.70 -11.58
C VAL A 88 35.08 6.41 -12.85
N GLN A 89 36.10 7.23 -13.12
CA GLN A 89 37.03 7.00 -14.22
C GLN A 89 38.34 6.46 -13.66
N THR A 90 38.72 5.27 -14.10
CA THR A 90 39.98 4.63 -13.72
C THR A 90 41.04 5.01 -14.76
N THR A 91 42.19 5.53 -14.31
CA THR A 91 43.22 6.11 -15.18
C THR A 91 44.30 5.11 -15.61
N GLY A 92 44.14 3.84 -15.24
CA GLY A 92 45.11 2.78 -15.55
C GLY A 92 46.26 2.64 -14.53
N ASN A 93 46.28 3.44 -13.46
CA ASN A 93 47.40 3.49 -12.50
C ASN A 93 47.01 3.09 -11.07
N GLY A 94 45.75 2.71 -10.84
CA GLY A 94 45.19 2.48 -9.51
C GLY A 94 45.21 3.73 -8.62
N TRP A 95 44.92 3.56 -7.33
CA TRP A 95 44.93 4.66 -6.37
C TRP A 95 46.35 4.96 -5.88
N LYS A 96 46.81 6.21 -6.05
CA LYS A 96 48.20 6.60 -5.74
C LYS A 96 48.55 6.51 -4.25
N GLY A 97 47.62 6.81 -3.35
CA GLY A 97 47.89 6.96 -1.91
C GLY A 97 48.60 8.28 -1.56
N GLY A 98 49.26 8.32 -0.40
CA GLY A 98 49.89 9.53 0.16
C GLY A 98 49.07 10.24 1.25
N PRO A 99 49.38 11.51 1.56
CA PRO A 99 48.65 12.29 2.58
C PRO A 99 47.20 12.54 2.18
N LEU A 100 46.28 12.29 3.12
CA LEU A 100 44.84 12.44 2.90
C LEU A 100 44.18 13.10 4.12
N SER A 101 43.26 14.02 3.87
CA SER A 101 42.47 14.68 4.92
C SER A 101 40.99 14.40 4.73
N LEU A 102 40.31 13.96 5.79
CA LEU A 102 38.88 13.65 5.79
C LEU A 102 38.17 14.39 6.92
N THR A 103 37.08 15.07 6.60
CA THR A 103 36.19 15.67 7.60
C THR A 103 35.36 14.57 8.25
N ALA A 104 35.77 14.09 9.43
CA ALA A 104 35.17 12.96 10.13
C ALA A 104 33.87 13.29 10.91
N SER A 105 33.19 14.41 10.60
CA SER A 105 32.05 14.90 11.39
C SER A 105 30.75 14.13 11.13
N VAL A 106 30.67 13.34 10.04
CA VAL A 106 29.40 12.79 9.55
C VAL A 106 29.29 11.26 9.63
N SER A 107 30.32 10.48 9.28
CA SER A 107 30.20 9.01 9.18
C SER A 107 31.53 8.25 9.31
N SER A 108 31.60 7.27 10.23
CA SER A 108 32.73 6.32 10.33
C SER A 108 32.98 5.53 9.07
N GLN A 109 31.93 5.24 8.31
CA GLN A 109 32.03 4.39 7.12
C GLN A 109 32.96 5.00 6.05
N PHE A 110 33.11 6.32 6.01
CA PHE A 110 34.06 6.98 5.11
C PHE A 110 35.50 6.70 5.52
N VAL A 111 35.80 6.82 6.82
CA VAL A 111 37.12 6.51 7.40
C VAL A 111 37.47 5.05 7.16
N SER A 112 36.57 4.13 7.52
CA SER A 112 36.77 2.69 7.33
C SER A 112 36.94 2.30 5.86
N SER A 113 36.16 2.90 4.95
CA SER A 113 36.28 2.66 3.50
C SER A 113 37.70 2.95 2.98
N ILE A 114 38.24 4.10 3.39
CA ILE A 114 39.59 4.53 3.03
C ILE A 114 40.62 3.60 3.66
N MET A 115 40.52 3.35 4.96
CA MET A 115 41.46 2.47 5.68
C MET A 115 41.52 1.07 5.09
N MET A 116 40.37 0.48 4.74
CA MET A 116 40.31 -0.87 4.18
C MET A 116 40.95 -0.97 2.79
N SER A 117 40.87 0.09 1.98
CA SER A 117 41.41 0.10 0.60
C SER A 117 42.86 0.61 0.53
N ALA A 118 43.29 1.41 1.51
CA ALA A 118 44.60 2.06 1.54
C ALA A 118 45.81 1.11 1.43
N PRO A 119 45.80 -0.12 1.96
CA PRO A 119 46.94 -1.03 1.81
C PRO A 119 47.24 -1.39 0.35
N TYR A 120 46.25 -1.30 -0.53
CA TYR A 120 46.39 -1.53 -1.97
C TYR A 120 46.70 -0.25 -2.77
N ALA A 121 46.82 0.91 -2.12
CA ALA A 121 47.31 2.11 -2.80
C ALA A 121 48.78 1.92 -3.22
N LYS A 122 49.25 2.70 -4.20
CA LYS A 122 50.63 2.61 -4.70
C LYS A 122 51.67 3.04 -3.68
N ASN A 123 51.30 3.95 -2.77
CA ASN A 123 52.15 4.45 -1.70
C ASN A 123 51.41 4.35 -0.36
N GLU A 124 52.18 4.36 0.73
CA GLU A 124 51.65 4.50 2.08
C GLU A 124 50.66 5.66 2.19
N VAL A 125 49.57 5.46 2.93
CA VAL A 125 48.53 6.46 3.14
C VAL A 125 48.62 7.02 4.55
N THR A 126 48.75 8.35 4.66
CA THR A 126 48.65 9.05 5.95
C THR A 126 47.30 9.76 6.01
N LEU A 127 46.35 9.16 6.74
CA LEU A 127 45.00 9.66 6.89
C LEU A 127 44.87 10.55 8.13
N LYS A 128 44.55 11.82 7.93
CA LYS A 128 44.26 12.80 8.99
C LYS A 128 42.77 13.14 9.05
N LEU A 129 42.19 13.11 10.25
CA LEU A 129 40.79 13.45 10.50
C LEU A 129 40.70 14.90 10.99
N SER A 130 40.02 15.76 10.24
CA SER A 130 40.07 17.22 10.45
C SER A 130 38.99 17.77 11.40
N SER A 131 38.01 16.96 11.84
CA SER A 131 36.90 17.40 12.69
C SER A 131 37.02 16.91 14.13
N LYS A 132 36.73 17.78 15.11
CA LYS A 132 36.58 17.43 16.53
C LYS A 132 35.15 17.74 17.02
N PRO A 133 34.51 16.84 17.78
CA PRO A 133 34.97 15.50 18.16
C PRO A 133 34.97 14.52 16.97
N ILE A 134 35.84 13.51 17.03
CA ILE A 134 35.81 12.39 16.08
C ILE A 134 34.60 11.53 16.45
N VAL A 135 33.51 11.69 15.71
CA VAL A 135 32.35 10.83 15.86
C VAL A 135 32.78 9.43 15.43
N SER A 136 32.42 8.39 16.21
CA SER A 136 32.60 6.98 15.83
C SER A 136 34.00 6.35 15.97
N LYS A 137 34.84 6.82 16.91
CA LYS A 137 36.16 6.24 17.26
C LYS A 137 36.15 4.70 17.33
N HIS A 138 35.08 4.14 17.86
CA HIS A 138 34.93 2.71 18.01
C HIS A 138 34.90 1.92 16.69
N TYR A 139 34.23 2.43 15.65
CA TYR A 139 34.23 1.77 14.34
C TYR A 139 35.61 1.82 13.67
N ILE A 140 36.41 2.86 13.97
CA ILE A 140 37.80 2.92 13.56
C ILE A 140 38.57 1.79 14.27
N ASP A 141 38.42 1.67 15.59
CA ASP A 141 39.08 0.60 16.36
C ASP A 141 38.72 -0.80 15.85
N ILE A 142 37.44 -1.08 15.52
CA ILE A 142 37.03 -2.33 14.85
C ILE A 142 37.77 -2.51 13.52
N THR A 143 37.83 -1.45 12.71
CA THR A 143 38.51 -1.51 11.40
C THR A 143 39.98 -1.86 11.56
N LEU A 144 40.67 -1.26 12.54
CA LEU A 144 42.08 -1.50 12.83
C LEU A 144 42.32 -2.96 13.26
N GLU A 145 41.50 -3.50 14.17
CA GLU A 145 41.64 -4.89 14.63
C GLU A 145 41.32 -5.89 13.52
N VAL A 146 40.31 -5.61 12.67
CA VAL A 146 40.03 -6.43 11.49
C VAL A 146 41.19 -6.38 10.49
N MET A 147 41.74 -5.21 10.21
CA MET A 147 42.92 -5.09 9.33
C MET A 147 44.12 -5.88 9.87
N LYS A 148 44.34 -5.82 11.18
CA LYS A 148 45.39 -6.57 11.88
C LYS A 148 45.17 -8.07 11.82
N LEU A 149 43.93 -8.54 11.98
CA LEU A 149 43.57 -9.96 11.78
C LEU A 149 43.93 -10.45 10.37
N PHE A 150 43.81 -9.57 9.37
CA PHE A 150 44.22 -9.83 7.99
C PHE A 150 45.68 -9.41 7.70
N GLY A 151 46.52 -9.27 8.73
CA GLY A 151 47.96 -9.09 8.61
C GLY A 151 48.44 -7.67 8.26
N VAL A 152 47.58 -6.66 8.34
CA VAL A 152 47.92 -5.25 8.10
C VAL A 152 47.86 -4.47 9.42
N ASN A 153 49.03 -4.03 9.89
CA ASN A 153 49.15 -3.22 11.11
C ASN A 153 49.19 -1.74 10.74
N VAL A 154 48.14 -1.01 11.11
CA VAL A 154 48.07 0.45 10.94
C VAL A 154 48.72 1.13 12.14
N ILE A 155 49.56 2.13 11.89
CA ILE A 155 50.20 2.92 12.94
C ILE A 155 49.29 4.09 13.31
N ARG A 156 48.86 4.15 14.57
CA ARG A 156 48.08 5.26 15.12
C ARG A 156 49.04 6.31 15.69
N ASN A 157 49.34 7.36 14.92
CA ASN A 157 50.25 8.44 15.34
C ASN A 157 49.63 9.34 16.40
N SER A 158 48.31 9.54 16.34
CA SER A 158 47.51 10.31 17.29
C SER A 158 46.05 9.82 17.23
N ASP A 159 45.14 10.43 18.01
CA ASP A 159 43.71 10.10 17.93
C ASP A 159 43.08 10.41 16.56
N ASP A 160 43.66 11.34 15.80
CA ASP A 160 43.16 11.84 14.52
C ASP A 160 44.05 11.51 13.32
N THR A 161 45.20 10.87 13.50
CA THR A 161 46.17 10.62 12.41
C THR A 161 46.63 9.17 12.38
N PHE A 162 46.48 8.53 11.22
CA PHE A 162 46.76 7.11 10.99
C PHE A 162 47.67 6.93 9.79
N THR A 163 48.70 6.12 9.92
CA THR A 163 49.59 5.70 8.82
C THR A 163 49.27 4.26 8.45
N ILE A 164 48.76 4.06 7.23
CA ILE A 164 48.37 2.77 6.68
C ILE A 164 49.44 2.31 5.67
N PRO A 165 50.15 1.20 5.95
CA PRO A 165 51.24 0.73 5.09
C PRO A 165 50.72 0.21 3.75
N GLN A 166 51.55 0.33 2.71
CA GLN A 166 51.31 -0.36 1.45
C GLN A 166 51.59 -1.86 1.63
N LYS A 167 50.54 -2.69 1.58
CA LYS A 167 50.63 -4.12 1.84
C LYS A 167 49.39 -4.86 1.33
N SER A 168 49.54 -6.09 0.87
CA SER A 168 48.39 -6.97 0.63
C SER A 168 47.92 -7.63 1.93
N TYR A 169 46.61 -7.75 2.11
CA TYR A 169 46.04 -8.55 3.21
C TYR A 169 46.43 -10.03 3.07
N VAL A 170 46.61 -10.68 4.21
CA VAL A 170 46.81 -12.13 4.35
C VAL A 170 45.51 -12.71 4.90
N ASN A 171 44.79 -13.46 4.06
CA ASN A 171 43.52 -14.05 4.46
C ASN A 171 43.75 -15.16 5.51
N PRO A 172 43.16 -15.08 6.70
CA PRO A 172 43.14 -16.20 7.65
C PRO A 172 42.26 -17.34 7.10
N SER A 173 42.53 -18.58 7.52
CA SER A 173 41.80 -19.76 7.06
C SER A 173 40.32 -19.76 7.48
N VAL A 174 40.02 -19.16 8.63
CA VAL A 174 38.66 -19.00 9.15
C VAL A 174 38.55 -17.66 9.88
N VAL A 175 37.50 -16.90 9.58
CA VAL A 175 37.09 -15.73 10.37
C VAL A 175 35.72 -16.01 10.94
N ARG A 176 35.59 -15.90 12.27
CA ARG A 176 34.28 -15.94 12.93
C ARG A 176 33.75 -14.52 13.03
N VAL A 177 32.60 -14.27 12.41
CA VAL A 177 31.89 -13.00 12.51
C VAL A 177 31.07 -13.03 13.79
N GLU A 178 31.26 -12.03 14.66
CA GLU A 178 30.46 -11.85 15.87
C GLU A 178 28.97 -11.66 15.53
N GLY A 179 28.09 -11.99 16.48
CA GLY A 179 26.69 -11.56 16.39
C GLY A 179 26.59 -10.05 16.47
N ASP A 180 25.55 -9.44 15.89
CA ASP A 180 25.32 -8.00 16.01
C ASP A 180 24.99 -7.65 17.47
N ALA A 181 25.89 -6.92 18.14
CA ALA A 181 25.76 -6.59 19.55
C ALA A 181 24.62 -5.61 19.84
N ALA A 182 24.32 -4.69 18.91
CA ALA A 182 23.17 -3.81 19.03
C ALA A 182 21.85 -4.59 18.85
N ALA A 183 21.84 -5.62 18.01
CA ALA A 183 20.71 -6.53 17.88
C ALA A 183 20.55 -7.45 19.11
N ALA A 184 21.66 -7.94 19.66
CA ALA A 184 21.68 -8.73 20.89
C ALA A 184 21.11 -7.94 22.08
N ALA A 185 21.38 -6.62 22.14
CA ALA A 185 20.86 -5.74 23.18
C ALA A 185 19.33 -5.80 23.32
N TYR A 186 18.57 -5.99 22.24
CA TYR A 186 17.10 -6.13 22.34
C TYR A 186 16.68 -7.36 23.15
N HIS A 187 17.35 -8.49 22.95
CA HIS A 187 17.03 -9.74 23.67
C HIS A 187 17.52 -9.70 25.12
N LEU A 188 18.72 -9.15 25.36
CA LEU A 188 19.21 -8.91 26.72
C LEU A 188 18.30 -7.96 27.49
N ALA A 189 17.82 -6.90 26.83
CA ALA A 189 16.85 -5.98 27.42
C ALA A 189 15.48 -6.62 27.65
N ALA A 190 15.03 -7.53 26.77
CA ALA A 190 13.79 -8.28 26.97
C ALA A 190 13.86 -9.13 28.25
N ALA A 191 14.99 -9.80 28.52
CA ALA A 191 15.23 -10.50 29.78
C ALA A 191 15.18 -9.53 30.98
N ALA A 192 15.88 -8.39 30.87
CA ALA A 192 15.90 -7.37 31.92
C ALA A 192 14.51 -6.85 32.28
N VAL A 193 13.64 -6.59 31.30
CA VAL A 193 12.30 -6.06 31.56
C VAL A 193 11.29 -7.14 31.96
N THR A 194 11.48 -8.40 31.60
CA THR A 194 10.53 -9.48 31.94
C THR A 194 10.90 -10.25 33.21
N GLY A 195 12.15 -10.17 33.66
CA GLY A 195 12.69 -11.02 34.73
C GLY A 195 13.16 -12.40 34.22
N GLY A 196 13.15 -12.62 32.91
CA GLY A 196 13.65 -13.86 32.30
C GLY A 196 15.17 -13.94 32.23
N THR A 197 15.67 -15.04 31.67
CA THR A 197 17.10 -15.26 31.39
C THR A 197 17.33 -15.41 29.89
N VAL A 198 18.33 -14.71 29.36
CA VAL A 198 18.77 -14.82 27.95
C VAL A 198 20.29 -14.98 27.91
N THR A 199 20.75 -15.91 27.08
CA THR A 199 22.17 -16.11 26.75
C THR A 199 22.41 -15.82 25.27
N VAL A 200 23.42 -15.02 24.99
CA VAL A 200 23.95 -14.75 23.64
C VAL A 200 25.29 -15.49 23.54
N GLU A 201 25.37 -16.47 22.63
CA GLU A 201 26.48 -17.45 22.58
C GLU A 201 27.74 -16.97 21.83
N ASN A 202 27.67 -15.84 21.12
CA ASN A 202 28.76 -15.36 20.26
C ASN A 202 29.13 -13.87 20.48
N ILE A 203 28.78 -13.33 21.65
CA ILE A 203 29.16 -12.00 22.11
C ILE A 203 29.52 -12.10 23.59
N GLY A 204 30.79 -11.84 23.92
CA GLY A 204 31.30 -11.83 25.30
C GLY A 204 32.27 -10.68 25.54
N THR A 205 33.15 -10.80 26.53
CA THR A 205 34.10 -9.73 26.90
C THR A 205 35.15 -9.45 25.83
N ALA A 206 35.40 -10.38 24.91
CA ALA A 206 36.34 -10.21 23.80
C ALA A 206 35.72 -9.51 22.57
N SER A 207 34.41 -9.20 22.60
CA SER A 207 33.70 -8.56 21.50
C SER A 207 34.33 -7.24 21.11
N LEU A 208 34.62 -7.08 19.82
CA LEU A 208 35.11 -5.83 19.25
C LEU A 208 34.01 -4.77 19.13
N GLN A 209 32.73 -5.12 19.28
CA GLN A 209 31.61 -4.18 19.23
C GLN A 209 31.33 -3.51 20.58
N ALA A 210 31.16 -2.20 20.61
CA ALA A 210 30.97 -1.40 21.82
C ALA A 210 29.59 -1.63 22.44
N ASP A 211 28.58 -1.89 21.61
CA ASP A 211 27.23 -2.26 22.05
C ASP A 211 27.24 -3.55 22.89
N SER A 212 28.28 -4.38 22.85
CA SER A 212 28.42 -5.55 23.75
C SER A 212 28.46 -5.14 25.23
N ARG A 213 28.91 -3.92 25.53
CA ARG A 213 28.95 -3.35 26.88
C ARG A 213 27.58 -2.95 27.42
N PHE A 214 26.52 -3.08 26.62
CA PHE A 214 25.15 -2.80 27.04
C PHE A 214 24.73 -3.65 28.26
N CYS A 215 25.23 -4.89 28.37
CA CYS A 215 25.01 -5.76 29.53
C CYS A 215 25.46 -5.11 30.84
N SER A 216 26.54 -4.32 30.83
CA SER A 216 27.06 -3.61 32.01
C SER A 216 26.12 -2.50 32.47
N LEU A 217 25.32 -1.92 31.56
CA LEU A 217 24.26 -0.98 31.93
C LEU A 217 23.10 -1.72 32.60
N LEU A 218 22.70 -2.87 32.06
CA LEU A 218 21.67 -3.72 32.67
C LEU A 218 22.07 -4.22 34.07
N ALA A 219 23.36 -4.54 34.28
CA ALA A 219 23.91 -4.86 35.59
C ALA A 219 23.69 -3.72 36.61
N LYS A 220 24.02 -2.47 36.20
CA LYS A 220 23.79 -1.27 37.03
C LYS A 220 22.32 -0.99 37.29
N MET A 221 21.42 -1.48 36.43
CA MET A 221 19.98 -1.39 36.61
C MET A 221 19.39 -2.54 37.44
N GLY A 222 20.21 -3.48 37.94
CA GLY A 222 19.79 -4.55 38.84
C GLY A 222 19.68 -5.94 38.23
N CYS A 223 20.17 -6.18 37.01
CA CYS A 223 20.20 -7.52 36.41
C CYS A 223 21.43 -8.33 36.87
N ASP A 224 21.29 -9.66 36.96
CA ASP A 224 22.42 -10.58 37.12
C ASP A 224 23.08 -10.82 35.76
N VAL A 225 24.40 -10.62 35.67
CA VAL A 225 25.15 -10.64 34.40
C VAL A 225 26.35 -11.57 34.52
N LYS A 226 26.41 -12.56 33.63
CA LYS A 226 27.54 -13.50 33.53
C LYS A 226 28.10 -13.46 32.12
N GLN A 227 29.39 -13.14 31.99
CA GLN A 227 30.08 -13.11 30.70
C GLN A 227 31.28 -14.04 30.70
N THR A 228 31.49 -14.71 29.56
CA THR A 228 32.77 -15.32 29.19
C THR A 228 33.40 -14.46 28.09
N GLU A 229 34.53 -14.89 27.52
CA GLU A 229 35.12 -14.22 26.36
C GLU A 229 34.16 -14.13 25.16
N THR A 230 33.31 -15.15 24.97
CA THR A 230 32.45 -15.27 23.78
C THR A 230 30.96 -15.32 24.08
N THR A 231 30.55 -15.38 25.34
CA THR A 231 29.13 -15.48 25.73
C THR A 231 28.71 -14.41 26.73
N THR A 232 27.45 -13.98 26.66
CA THR A 232 26.83 -13.04 27.61
C THR A 232 25.48 -13.56 28.03
N THR A 233 25.30 -13.78 29.33
CA THR A 233 24.03 -14.20 29.94
C THR A 233 23.51 -13.10 30.87
N ILE A 234 22.24 -12.75 30.71
CA ILE A 234 21.52 -11.80 31.56
C ILE A 234 20.32 -12.50 32.19
N THR A 235 20.13 -12.33 33.50
CA THR A 235 18.87 -12.62 34.19
C THR A 235 18.30 -11.32 34.75
N GLY A 236 17.09 -10.96 34.34
CA GLY A 236 16.41 -9.76 34.82
C GLY A 236 15.92 -9.91 36.26
N PRO A 237 15.72 -8.79 36.99
CA PRO A 237 15.09 -8.83 38.30
C PRO A 237 13.61 -9.26 38.22
N LEU A 238 13.13 -10.00 39.22
CA LEU A 238 11.74 -10.45 39.29
C LEU A 238 10.75 -9.27 39.37
N PRO A 239 9.73 -9.20 38.50
CA PRO A 239 8.69 -8.19 38.57
C PRO A 239 7.86 -8.28 39.88
N PRO A 240 7.30 -7.17 40.38
CA PRO A 240 6.58 -7.13 41.67
C PRO A 240 5.41 -8.12 41.76
N VAL A 241 4.70 -8.33 40.66
CA VAL A 241 3.53 -9.24 40.57
C VAL A 241 3.95 -10.71 40.71
N GLN A 242 5.08 -11.10 40.11
CA GLN A 242 5.62 -12.45 40.22
C GLN A 242 6.28 -12.67 41.60
N LYS A 243 6.82 -11.61 42.22
CA LYS A 243 7.35 -11.65 43.59
C LYS A 243 6.25 -11.94 44.62
N ALA A 244 5.05 -11.37 44.46
CA ALA A 244 3.90 -11.68 45.32
C ALA A 244 3.43 -13.14 45.17
N ALA A 245 3.38 -13.65 43.93
CA ALA A 245 3.03 -15.04 43.66
C ALA A 245 4.10 -16.03 44.16
N ALA A 246 5.39 -15.73 43.97
CA ALA A 246 6.49 -16.54 44.47
C ALA A 246 6.58 -16.53 46.02
N ALA A 247 6.30 -15.39 46.66
CA ALA A 247 6.21 -15.29 48.11
C ALA A 247 5.00 -16.07 48.67
N GLN A 248 3.85 -16.05 47.98
CA GLN A 248 2.68 -16.86 48.33
C GLN A 248 2.95 -18.37 48.12
N ALA A 249 3.63 -18.76 47.05
CA ALA A 249 4.03 -20.15 46.81
C ALA A 249 5.05 -20.64 47.85
N ALA A 250 6.03 -19.82 48.22
CA ALA A 250 6.99 -20.14 49.28
C ALA A 250 6.34 -20.20 50.68
N ALA A 251 5.29 -19.42 50.92
CA ALA A 251 4.49 -19.50 52.15
C ALA A 251 3.59 -20.75 52.19
N ALA A 252 3.08 -21.20 51.03
CA ALA A 252 2.26 -22.41 50.91
C ALA A 252 3.04 -23.72 51.11
N VAL A 253 4.37 -23.70 50.98
CA VAL A 253 5.25 -24.87 51.22
C VAL A 253 5.60 -25.03 52.72
N LYS A 254 5.18 -24.11 53.60
CA LYS A 254 5.46 -24.16 55.06
C LYS A 254 4.29 -24.56 55.95
N VAL A 255 3.24 -25.17 55.40
CA VAL A 255 2.15 -25.75 56.20
C VAL A 255 1.95 -27.19 55.74
N ASP A 256 2.73 -28.10 56.32
CA ASP A 256 2.30 -29.46 56.68
C ASP A 256 3.46 -30.19 57.38
N GLY A 257 3.25 -30.51 58.66
CA GLY A 257 4.02 -31.53 59.40
C GLY A 257 4.79 -31.04 60.63
N ASP A 258 4.09 -30.82 61.75
CA ASP A 258 4.61 -31.23 63.07
C ASP A 258 4.17 -32.70 63.26
N ASP A 259 5.13 -33.62 63.42
CA ASP A 259 5.40 -34.28 64.70
C ASP A 259 6.37 -35.49 64.57
N ASP A 260 7.18 -35.61 65.62
CA ASP A 260 7.91 -36.77 66.14
C ASP A 260 9.42 -36.99 65.85
N ALA A 261 10.12 -37.13 67.00
CA ALA A 261 11.33 -37.89 67.32
C ALA A 261 12.69 -37.15 67.44
N ALA A 262 12.95 -36.76 68.70
CA ALA A 262 14.20 -36.77 69.47
C ALA A 262 15.53 -37.22 68.82
N GLY A 263 16.61 -36.48 69.13
CA GLY A 263 17.99 -36.97 69.10
C GLY A 263 19.04 -35.86 69.05
N GLY A 264 19.79 -35.66 70.14
CA GLY A 264 20.71 -34.54 70.33
C GLY A 264 22.02 -34.58 69.52
N GLY A 265 22.72 -33.44 69.51
CA GLY A 265 24.08 -33.32 68.96
C GLY A 265 24.54 -31.87 68.85
N SER A 266 25.41 -31.46 69.78
CA SER A 266 26.10 -30.18 69.84
C SER A 266 27.08 -29.95 68.68
N GLY A 267 27.17 -28.72 68.17
CA GLY A 267 28.26 -28.28 67.30
C GLY A 267 28.11 -26.82 66.87
N GLY A 268 29.00 -25.95 67.36
CA GLY A 268 28.96 -24.50 67.13
C GLY A 268 29.32 -24.06 65.71
N GLY A 269 28.95 -22.82 65.37
CA GLY A 269 29.36 -22.19 64.12
C GLY A 269 28.75 -20.82 63.87
N SER A 270 29.51 -19.78 64.24
CA SER A 270 29.63 -18.47 63.56
C SER A 270 28.35 -17.73 63.13
N SER A 271 28.14 -16.60 63.81
CA SER A 271 27.29 -15.50 63.39
C SER A 271 27.58 -15.02 61.96
N ARG A 272 26.66 -15.28 61.03
CA ARG A 272 26.42 -14.39 59.89
C ARG A 272 25.01 -13.83 60.03
N ARG A 273 24.92 -12.56 60.41
CA ARG A 273 23.75 -11.74 60.15
C ARG A 273 23.56 -11.71 58.63
N GLU A 274 22.69 -12.58 58.11
CA GLU A 274 22.11 -12.38 56.79
C GLU A 274 21.24 -11.14 56.88
N SER A 275 21.76 -10.03 56.35
CA SER A 275 20.94 -8.87 56.06
C SER A 275 19.82 -9.30 55.12
N ALA A 276 18.58 -9.05 55.52
CA ALA A 276 17.40 -9.09 54.67
C ALA A 276 17.59 -8.12 53.48
N GLY A 277 18.30 -8.58 52.44
CA GLY A 277 18.57 -7.83 51.22
C GLY A 277 17.53 -8.20 50.17
N GLY A 278 16.47 -7.39 50.06
CA GLY A 278 15.47 -7.55 49.02
C GLY A 278 16.12 -7.51 47.64
N THR A 279 15.91 -8.54 46.81
CA THR A 279 16.33 -8.52 45.41
C THR A 279 15.63 -7.38 44.66
N PRO A 280 16.38 -6.55 43.91
CA PRO A 280 15.95 -5.21 43.52
C PRO A 280 15.05 -5.23 42.29
N GLU A 281 14.08 -4.32 42.22
CA GLU A 281 13.41 -3.95 40.96
C GLU A 281 14.41 -3.26 40.01
N LEU A 282 14.06 -3.06 38.73
CA LEU A 282 14.88 -2.25 37.82
C LEU A 282 15.08 -0.84 38.41
N SER A 283 16.32 -0.43 38.62
CA SER A 283 16.67 0.90 39.15
C SER A 283 17.24 1.79 38.06
N ALA A 284 16.91 3.08 38.09
CA ALA A 284 17.54 4.05 37.20
C ALA A 284 19.03 4.20 37.54
N ILE A 285 19.84 4.53 36.53
CA ILE A 285 21.25 4.86 36.72
C ILE A 285 21.33 6.36 37.05
N ALA A 286 21.73 6.69 38.28
CA ALA A 286 21.70 8.05 38.80
C ALA A 286 22.64 9.04 38.06
N GLN A 287 23.74 8.54 37.51
CA GLN A 287 24.73 9.35 36.77
C GLN A 287 24.36 9.41 35.28
N PRO A 288 24.62 10.53 34.57
CA PRO A 288 24.47 10.60 33.12
C PRO A 288 25.28 9.51 32.40
N ILE A 289 24.66 8.86 31.42
CA ILE A 289 25.24 7.75 30.66
C ILE A 289 25.68 8.27 29.29
N ASP A 290 27.00 8.34 29.09
CA ASP A 290 27.57 8.57 27.77
C ASP A 290 27.35 7.33 26.89
N MET A 291 26.56 7.50 25.82
CA MET A 291 26.29 6.44 24.86
C MET A 291 26.94 6.68 23.50
N GLY A 292 27.88 7.61 23.36
CA GLY A 292 28.49 7.92 22.05
C GLY A 292 29.18 6.72 21.40
N GLY A 293 29.72 5.79 22.20
CA GLY A 293 30.30 4.53 21.71
C GLY A 293 29.28 3.45 21.34
N MET A 294 28.05 3.53 21.84
CA MET A 294 26.97 2.55 21.66
C MET A 294 25.66 3.24 21.27
N ALA A 295 25.79 4.28 20.43
CA ALA A 295 24.72 5.23 20.18
C ALA A 295 23.51 4.59 19.47
N GLU A 296 23.66 3.42 18.86
CA GLU A 296 22.54 2.70 18.24
C GLU A 296 21.66 1.98 19.28
N SER A 297 22.20 1.65 20.47
CA SER A 297 21.48 0.96 21.57
C SER A 297 20.78 1.91 22.54
N PHE A 298 20.86 3.24 22.34
CA PHE A 298 20.24 4.22 23.25
C PHE A 298 18.72 4.06 23.34
N MET A 299 18.07 3.68 22.23
CA MET A 299 16.62 3.48 22.17
C MET A 299 16.21 2.26 23.01
N THR A 300 17.05 1.21 23.00
CA THR A 300 16.85 0.02 23.80
C THR A 300 17.04 0.34 25.29
N LEU A 301 18.06 1.13 25.65
CA LEU A 301 18.22 1.60 27.02
C LEU A 301 17.02 2.46 27.46
N ALA A 302 16.55 3.35 26.59
CA ALA A 302 15.40 4.20 26.86
C ALA A 302 14.13 3.38 27.15
N ALA A 303 13.92 2.29 26.41
CA ALA A 303 12.84 1.34 26.65
C ALA A 303 12.96 0.60 28.00
N VAL A 304 14.18 0.28 28.46
CA VAL A 304 14.39 -0.32 29.80
C VAL A 304 14.21 0.73 30.90
N ALA A 305 14.77 1.93 30.72
CA ALA A 305 14.70 3.04 31.65
C ALA A 305 13.26 3.51 31.88
N ALA A 306 12.39 3.41 30.87
CA ALA A 306 10.95 3.65 30.99
C ALA A 306 10.27 2.86 32.12
N LEU A 307 10.80 1.69 32.48
CA LEU A 307 10.28 0.81 33.53
C LEU A 307 11.08 0.86 34.84
N ALA A 308 12.15 1.62 34.87
CA ALA A 308 13.04 1.70 36.03
C ALA A 308 12.47 2.63 37.10
N ASN A 309 12.87 2.41 38.36
CA ASN A 309 12.57 3.33 39.45
C ASN A 309 13.59 4.48 39.45
N GLY A 310 13.13 5.71 39.18
CA GLY A 310 13.94 6.93 39.15
C GLY A 310 14.21 7.48 37.75
N THR A 311 15.07 8.50 37.67
CA THR A 311 15.36 9.22 36.42
C THR A 311 16.68 8.75 35.80
N THR A 312 16.66 8.42 34.51
CA THR A 312 17.86 8.07 33.73
C THR A 312 18.18 9.17 32.74
N THR A 313 19.45 9.58 32.66
CA THR A 313 19.93 10.57 31.69
C THR A 313 20.89 9.92 30.70
N ILE A 314 20.58 10.04 29.40
CA ILE A 314 21.41 9.57 28.28
C ILE A 314 22.03 10.79 27.60
N THR A 315 23.32 10.75 27.29
CA THR A 315 24.07 11.83 26.63
C THR A 315 24.88 11.32 25.43
N ASN A 316 25.44 12.25 24.65
CA ASN A 316 26.34 11.98 23.53
C ASN A 316 25.75 11.13 22.38
N VAL A 317 24.47 11.33 22.05
CA VAL A 317 23.74 10.63 20.97
C VAL A 317 23.12 11.61 19.96
N GLU A 318 23.64 12.84 19.85
CA GLU A 318 23.16 13.86 18.91
C GLU A 318 23.16 13.38 17.45
N ASN A 319 24.12 12.51 17.09
CA ASN A 319 24.23 11.92 15.75
C ASN A 319 23.01 11.05 15.36
N GLN A 320 22.15 10.66 16.31
CA GLN A 320 20.94 9.88 16.06
C GLN A 320 19.78 10.71 15.46
N ARG A 321 19.90 12.04 15.44
CA ARG A 321 18.90 12.96 14.85
C ARG A 321 18.83 12.91 13.33
N HIS A 322 19.94 12.55 12.69
CA HIS A 322 20.12 12.60 11.23
C HIS A 322 20.22 11.21 10.60
N LYS A 323 19.65 10.19 11.26
CA LYS A 323 19.57 8.82 10.74
C LYS A 323 18.30 8.67 9.88
N HIS A 324 17.64 7.51 9.91
CA HIS A 324 16.41 7.29 9.13
C HIS A 324 15.27 8.23 9.53
N CYS A 325 15.21 8.59 10.80
CA CYS A 325 14.35 9.62 11.36
C CYS A 325 15.12 10.41 12.44
N ASN A 326 14.49 11.45 13.00
CA ASN A 326 14.99 12.08 14.22
C ASN A 326 14.70 11.16 15.40
N ARG A 327 15.59 10.19 15.65
CA ARG A 327 15.36 9.12 16.64
C ARG A 327 15.17 9.64 18.06
N LEU A 328 15.82 10.74 18.43
CA LEU A 328 15.65 11.36 19.75
C LEU A 328 14.22 11.90 19.94
N GLU A 329 13.73 12.66 18.94
CA GLU A 329 12.38 13.20 18.95
C GLU A 329 11.33 12.08 18.98
N VAL A 330 11.51 11.05 18.13
CA VAL A 330 10.59 9.90 18.04
C VAL A 330 10.56 9.12 19.35
N VAL A 331 11.71 8.73 19.90
CA VAL A 331 11.73 7.98 21.18
C VAL A 331 11.11 8.80 22.29
N ALA A 332 11.41 10.10 22.37
CA ALA A 332 10.82 10.97 23.39
C ALA A 332 9.29 11.11 23.22
N SER A 333 8.78 11.24 21.99
CA SER A 333 7.34 11.34 21.74
C SER A 333 6.61 10.04 22.04
N GLU A 334 7.16 8.90 21.60
CA GLU A 334 6.53 7.59 21.79
C GLU A 334 6.60 7.14 23.26
N LEU A 335 7.66 7.49 24.02
CA LEU A 335 7.71 7.29 25.47
C LEU A 335 6.65 8.11 26.22
N ARG A 336 6.45 9.38 25.85
CA ARG A 336 5.35 10.20 26.41
C ARG A 336 3.98 9.61 26.08
N ALA A 337 3.80 9.07 24.88
CA ALA A 337 2.54 8.44 24.47
C ALA A 337 2.19 7.19 25.29
N VAL A 338 3.19 6.46 25.81
CA VAL A 338 2.98 5.33 26.73
C VAL A 338 2.89 5.74 28.21
N GLY A 339 3.00 7.04 28.51
CA GLY A 339 2.89 7.58 29.88
C GLY A 339 4.19 7.61 30.67
N VAL A 340 5.33 7.75 29.98
CA VAL A 340 6.66 8.00 30.56
C VAL A 340 7.03 9.45 30.26
N GLU A 341 7.34 10.24 31.28
CA GLU A 341 7.89 11.58 31.06
C GLU A 341 9.29 11.46 30.46
N CYS A 342 9.48 12.06 29.30
CA CYS A 342 10.75 12.04 28.58
C CYS A 342 11.02 13.41 28.00
N LYS A 343 12.16 14.00 28.36
CA LYS A 343 12.63 15.29 27.86
C LYS A 343 13.83 15.09 26.94
N GLU A 344 13.75 15.71 25.78
CA GLU A 344 14.87 15.77 24.84
C GLU A 344 15.89 16.83 25.29
N THR A 345 17.17 16.50 25.27
CA THR A 345 18.27 17.45 25.48
C THR A 345 19.00 17.71 24.16
N LYS A 346 20.00 18.60 24.16
CA LYS A 346 20.78 18.88 22.95
C LYS A 346 21.37 17.59 22.34
N ASP A 347 21.94 16.75 23.19
CA ASP A 347 22.71 15.57 22.82
C ASP A 347 22.16 14.24 23.37
N GLY A 348 20.91 14.20 23.86
CA GLY A 348 20.35 12.98 24.44
C GLY A 348 18.94 13.10 25.01
N LEU A 349 18.64 12.31 26.05
CA LEU A 349 17.31 12.18 26.65
C LEU A 349 17.39 12.14 28.19
N ILE A 350 16.40 12.73 28.86
CA ILE A 350 16.13 12.55 30.29
C ILE A 350 14.80 11.81 30.40
N ILE A 351 14.80 10.64 31.04
CA ILE A 351 13.66 9.72 31.12
C ILE A 351 13.31 9.52 32.58
N GLU A 352 12.11 9.93 32.99
CA GLU A 352 11.57 9.65 34.33
C GLU A 352 10.83 8.31 34.29
N GLY A 353 11.50 7.27 34.79
CA GLY A 353 10.99 5.90 34.73
C GLY A 353 9.68 5.73 35.51
N ASN A 354 8.79 4.88 34.98
CA ASN A 354 7.48 4.63 35.54
C ASN A 354 7.24 3.12 35.73
N PRO A 355 7.63 2.54 36.88
CA PRO A 355 7.44 1.11 37.16
C PRO A 355 5.98 0.65 37.10
N ARG A 356 5.01 1.57 37.28
CA ARG A 356 3.57 1.27 37.26
C ARG A 356 3.03 0.92 35.87
N LEU A 357 3.80 1.12 34.81
CA LEU A 357 3.39 0.74 33.45
C LEU A 357 3.13 -0.77 33.31
N ARG A 358 3.77 -1.60 34.13
CA ARG A 358 3.60 -3.06 34.14
C ARG A 358 2.20 -3.50 34.56
N SER A 359 1.55 -2.74 35.46
CA SER A 359 0.25 -3.07 36.06
C SER A 359 -0.88 -2.22 35.52
N ARG A 360 -0.58 -1.18 34.74
CA ARG A 360 -1.59 -0.34 34.11
C ARG A 360 -2.29 -1.17 33.05
N ALA A 361 -3.55 -1.51 33.28
CA ALA A 361 -4.47 -1.89 32.22
C ALA A 361 -4.58 -0.66 31.30
N VAL A 362 -3.72 -0.54 30.29
CA VAL A 362 -3.88 0.50 29.29
C VAL A 362 -5.10 0.09 28.46
N ILE A 363 -6.28 0.52 28.92
CA ILE A 363 -7.59 0.25 28.30
C ILE A 363 -7.69 0.90 26.91
N GLU A 364 -6.72 1.74 26.52
CA GLU A 364 -6.53 2.16 25.13
C GLU A 364 -5.18 1.67 24.60
N ALA A 365 -5.18 0.69 23.71
CA ALA A 365 -3.94 0.17 23.14
C ALA A 365 -3.11 1.29 22.46
N THR A 366 -2.00 1.69 23.09
CA THR A 366 -1.10 2.74 22.57
C THR A 366 -0.41 2.25 21.32
N ARG A 367 -0.60 2.97 20.21
CA ARG A 367 0.09 2.71 18.95
C ARG A 367 1.43 3.43 18.92
N ILE A 368 2.49 2.68 18.65
CA ILE A 368 3.85 3.19 18.47
C ILE A 368 4.09 3.43 16.99
N ASN A 369 4.30 4.68 16.61
CA ASN A 369 4.71 5.05 15.26
C ASN A 369 6.22 4.85 15.12
N THR A 370 6.62 3.92 14.28
CA THR A 370 8.04 3.57 14.10
C THR A 370 8.75 4.47 13.10
N HIS A 371 8.02 5.33 12.36
CA HIS A 371 8.57 6.16 11.28
C HIS A 371 9.37 5.35 10.24
N SER A 372 8.99 4.09 10.03
CA SER A 372 9.72 3.11 9.21
C SER A 372 11.16 2.83 9.66
N ASP A 373 11.52 3.12 10.91
CA ASP A 373 12.81 2.80 11.50
C ASP A 373 12.72 1.48 12.29
N GLY A 374 13.42 0.45 11.79
CA GLY A 374 13.44 -0.88 12.42
C GLY A 374 13.98 -0.88 13.84
N ARG A 375 14.89 0.03 14.20
CA ARG A 375 15.45 0.09 15.57
C ARG A 375 14.43 0.60 16.57
N VAL A 376 13.65 1.62 16.19
CA VAL A 376 12.53 2.12 17.01
C VAL A 376 11.53 0.99 17.23
N ALA A 377 11.18 0.25 16.17
CA ALA A 377 10.26 -0.88 16.26
C ALA A 377 10.77 -1.97 17.24
N MET A 378 12.04 -2.35 17.16
CA MET A 378 12.64 -3.37 18.03
C MET A 378 12.75 -2.90 19.49
N SER A 379 13.15 -1.65 19.75
CA SER A 379 13.24 -1.12 21.11
C SER A 379 11.86 -1.02 21.79
N PHE A 380 10.82 -0.57 21.09
CA PHE A 380 9.47 -0.55 21.66
C PHE A 380 8.83 -1.94 21.75
N ALA A 381 9.31 -2.93 20.97
CA ALA A 381 8.94 -4.33 21.15
C ALA A 381 9.46 -4.89 22.47
N VAL A 382 10.67 -4.51 22.88
CA VAL A 382 11.21 -4.83 24.21
C VAL A 382 10.29 -4.27 25.29
N LEU A 383 9.92 -2.97 25.21
CA LEU A 383 8.99 -2.37 26.17
C LEU A 383 7.64 -3.12 26.20
N GLY A 384 7.12 -3.49 25.04
CA GLY A 384 5.88 -4.26 24.88
C GLY A 384 5.92 -5.68 25.46
N CYS A 385 7.11 -6.23 25.76
CA CYS A 385 7.22 -7.51 26.48
C CYS A 385 6.79 -7.38 27.95
N ALA A 386 6.91 -6.20 28.55
CA ALA A 386 6.58 -5.94 29.95
C ALA A 386 5.36 -5.02 30.15
N VAL A 387 4.94 -4.29 29.12
CA VAL A 387 3.80 -3.37 29.15
C VAL A 387 2.66 -3.89 28.27
N PRO A 388 1.53 -4.34 28.85
CA PRO A 388 0.37 -4.78 28.08
C PRO A 388 -0.21 -3.68 27.18
N GLY A 389 -0.64 -4.04 25.96
CA GLY A 389 -1.41 -3.14 25.08
C GLY A 389 -0.61 -2.31 24.09
N ILE A 390 0.73 -2.37 24.10
CA ILE A 390 1.58 -1.71 23.09
C ILE A 390 1.36 -2.34 21.70
N ARG A 391 1.09 -1.50 20.70
CA ARG A 391 0.93 -1.91 19.28
C ARG A 391 1.99 -1.24 18.42
N ILE A 392 2.81 -2.02 17.72
CA ILE A 392 3.95 -1.49 16.95
C ILE A 392 3.59 -1.43 15.47
N GLU A 393 3.69 -0.24 14.87
CA GLU A 393 3.39 -0.05 13.45
C GLU A 393 4.55 -0.47 12.54
N GLY A 394 4.22 -0.90 11.32
CA GLY A 394 5.23 -1.17 10.29
C GLY A 394 6.09 -2.41 10.54
N LYS A 395 5.52 -3.56 10.95
CA LYS A 395 6.22 -4.83 11.25
C LYS A 395 7.45 -5.15 10.37
N ARG A 396 7.38 -4.90 9.06
CA ARG A 396 8.45 -5.20 8.09
C ARG A 396 9.61 -4.20 8.08
N CYS A 397 9.55 -3.10 8.82
CA CYS A 397 10.67 -2.15 8.89
C CYS A 397 11.94 -2.75 9.52
N VAL A 398 11.79 -3.83 10.30
CA VAL A 398 12.93 -4.58 10.86
C VAL A 398 13.65 -5.43 9.81
N ASP A 399 13.02 -5.74 8.66
CA ASP A 399 13.57 -6.65 7.64
C ASP A 399 14.87 -6.13 7.02
N ALA A 400 15.17 -4.83 7.16
CA ALA A 400 16.42 -4.24 6.70
C ALA A 400 17.64 -4.68 7.52
N SER A 401 17.47 -4.99 8.81
CA SER A 401 18.58 -5.34 9.71
C SER A 401 18.40 -6.68 10.41
N TYR A 402 17.17 -7.11 10.72
CA TYR A 402 16.90 -8.33 11.47
C TYR A 402 15.54 -8.97 11.09
N PRO A 403 15.42 -9.58 9.89
CA PRO A 403 14.14 -10.14 9.40
C PRO A 403 13.48 -11.17 10.32
N THR A 404 14.28 -11.92 11.10
CA THR A 404 13.80 -12.96 12.01
C THR A 404 13.54 -12.45 13.44
N PHE A 405 13.69 -11.14 13.69
CA PHE A 405 13.54 -10.53 15.02
C PHE A 405 12.25 -10.96 15.73
N TRP A 406 11.11 -10.86 15.07
CA TRP A 406 9.81 -11.21 15.66
C TRP A 406 9.70 -12.68 16.05
N ASN A 407 10.37 -13.58 15.32
CA ASN A 407 10.39 -15.00 15.64
C ASN A 407 11.25 -15.23 16.89
N HIS A 408 12.43 -14.61 16.97
CA HIS A 408 13.32 -14.74 18.13
C HIS A 408 12.73 -14.04 19.37
N LEU A 409 12.02 -12.94 19.22
CA LEU A 409 11.34 -12.30 20.36
C LEU A 409 10.20 -13.17 20.91
N SER A 410 9.51 -13.93 20.03
CA SER A 410 8.41 -14.81 20.44
C SER A 410 8.84 -15.98 21.34
N THR A 411 10.12 -16.33 21.38
CA THR A 411 10.64 -17.40 22.24
C THR A 411 10.88 -16.94 23.69
N ILE A 412 10.78 -15.64 23.99
CA ILE A 412 11.07 -15.05 25.32
C ILE A 412 9.76 -14.81 26.10
N GLU A 413 8.79 -15.73 26.04
CA GLU A 413 7.43 -15.64 26.64
C GLU A 413 6.64 -14.34 26.33
N ALA A 414 7.11 -13.53 25.38
CA ALA A 414 6.36 -12.38 24.88
C ALA A 414 5.11 -12.92 24.16
N ASN A 415 3.93 -12.66 24.71
CA ASN A 415 2.63 -12.96 24.10
C ASN A 415 2.39 -12.08 22.86
N LEU A 416 3.21 -12.28 21.82
CA LEU A 416 3.14 -11.59 20.54
C LEU A 416 1.93 -12.07 19.78
N ARG A 417 0.82 -11.36 19.94
CA ARG A 417 -0.34 -11.56 19.09
C ARG A 417 -0.18 -10.65 17.87
N PRO A 418 -0.24 -11.16 16.63
CA PRO A 418 -0.43 -10.27 15.51
C PRO A 418 -1.70 -9.50 15.80
N VAL A 419 -1.56 -8.19 15.99
CA VAL A 419 -2.68 -7.29 15.82
C VAL A 419 -2.95 -7.35 14.33
N VAL A 420 -3.75 -8.34 13.93
CA VAL A 420 -4.67 -8.12 12.83
C VAL A 420 -5.33 -6.82 13.27
N GLU A 421 -5.01 -5.70 12.59
CA GLU A 421 -5.72 -4.45 12.79
C GLU A 421 -7.15 -4.87 13.03
N SER A 422 -7.70 -4.54 14.22
CA SER A 422 -9.12 -4.72 14.52
C SER A 422 -9.79 -4.42 13.20
N GLN A 423 -10.28 -5.45 12.50
CA GLN A 423 -10.60 -5.34 11.07
C GLN A 423 -11.34 -4.03 10.98
N SER A 424 -10.75 -3.03 10.32
CA SER A 424 -11.22 -1.65 10.35
C SER A 424 -12.68 -1.74 9.97
N ILE A 425 -13.62 -1.79 10.94
CA ILE A 425 -14.88 -2.57 10.85
C ILE A 425 -15.30 -2.56 9.40
N LYS A 426 -15.00 -3.61 8.60
CA LYS A 426 -14.86 -3.46 7.13
C LYS A 426 -16.07 -2.71 6.64
N ILE A 427 -15.90 -1.39 6.43
CA ILE A 427 -17.08 -0.55 6.35
C ILE A 427 -17.69 -0.95 5.02
N PRO A 428 -18.93 -1.47 5.01
CA PRO A 428 -19.57 -1.85 3.78
C PRO A 428 -19.48 -0.69 2.80
N GLN A 429 -19.17 -0.97 1.54
CA GLN A 429 -18.86 0.07 0.55
C GLN A 429 -20.02 1.06 0.36
N ASN A 430 -21.26 0.58 0.55
CA ASN A 430 -22.50 1.38 0.56
C ASN A 430 -22.66 2.32 1.74
N GLU A 431 -21.95 2.08 2.85
CA GLU A 431 -21.97 2.92 4.04
C GLU A 431 -20.73 3.81 4.14
N ALA A 432 -19.60 3.39 3.58
CA ALA A 432 -18.33 4.10 3.71
C ALA A 432 -18.37 5.52 3.13
N SER A 433 -17.74 6.48 3.82
CA SER A 433 -17.61 7.85 3.32
C SER A 433 -16.74 7.93 2.07
N VAL A 434 -17.12 8.81 1.12
CA VAL A 434 -16.34 9.12 -0.09
C VAL A 434 -15.40 10.27 0.19
N TRP A 435 -14.11 10.06 -0.03
CA TRP A 435 -13.06 11.06 0.15
C TRP A 435 -12.62 11.61 -1.19
N ILE A 436 -12.86 12.88 -1.46
CA ILE A 436 -12.56 13.53 -2.73
C ILE A 436 -11.21 14.26 -2.64
N VAL A 437 -10.25 13.82 -3.45
CA VAL A 437 -8.93 14.44 -3.61
C VAL A 437 -8.79 15.05 -5.01
N GLY A 438 -7.80 15.92 -5.18
CA GLY A 438 -7.50 16.55 -6.47
C GLY A 438 -7.08 18.01 -6.33
N MET A 439 -6.60 18.58 -7.43
CA MET A 439 -6.08 19.94 -7.47
C MET A 439 -7.12 20.99 -7.02
N ARG A 440 -6.63 22.16 -6.59
CA ARG A 440 -7.51 23.32 -6.38
C ARG A 440 -8.16 23.72 -7.71
N GLY A 441 -9.42 24.16 -7.69
CA GLY A 441 -10.15 24.56 -8.90
C GLY A 441 -10.68 23.41 -9.76
N VAL A 442 -10.45 22.16 -9.37
CA VAL A 442 -10.95 20.98 -10.09
C VAL A 442 -12.46 20.76 -9.90
N GLY A 443 -13.06 21.35 -8.85
CA GLY A 443 -14.51 21.24 -8.58
C GLY A 443 -14.91 20.42 -7.34
N LYS A 444 -13.96 20.02 -6.48
CA LYS A 444 -14.23 19.18 -5.28
C LYS A 444 -15.41 19.66 -4.44
N SER A 445 -15.41 20.94 -4.05
CA SER A 445 -16.43 21.49 -3.15
C SER A 445 -17.80 21.61 -3.83
N ILE A 446 -17.83 22.06 -5.10
CA ILE A 446 -19.08 22.27 -5.85
C ILE A 446 -19.73 20.92 -6.19
N LEU A 447 -18.98 20.03 -6.87
CA LEU A 447 -19.48 18.72 -7.25
C LEU A 447 -19.74 17.86 -6.01
N GLY A 448 -18.86 17.89 -5.02
CA GLY A 448 -19.00 17.15 -3.77
C GLY A 448 -20.28 17.50 -3.02
N LYS A 449 -20.60 18.81 -2.89
CA LYS A 449 -21.83 19.25 -2.22
C LYS A 449 -23.09 18.82 -2.95
N GLN A 450 -23.12 18.99 -4.28
CA GLN A 450 -24.28 18.64 -5.09
C GLN A 450 -24.51 17.13 -5.13
N VAL A 451 -23.45 16.35 -5.30
CA VAL A 451 -23.57 14.88 -5.38
C VAL A 451 -23.93 14.27 -4.03
N ALA A 452 -23.43 14.80 -2.91
CA ALA A 452 -23.78 14.32 -1.57
C ALA A 452 -25.31 14.39 -1.37
N LYS A 453 -25.93 15.51 -1.73
CA LYS A 453 -27.39 15.67 -1.71
C LYS A 453 -28.07 14.64 -2.61
N ALA A 454 -27.57 14.44 -3.83
CA ALA A 454 -28.18 13.52 -4.80
C ALA A 454 -28.13 12.05 -4.35
N ILE A 455 -27.09 11.63 -3.62
CA ILE A 455 -26.91 10.25 -3.14
C ILE A 455 -27.34 10.04 -1.69
N GLY A 456 -27.98 11.04 -1.06
CA GLY A 456 -28.49 10.95 0.31
C GLY A 456 -27.40 10.90 1.38
N ARG A 457 -26.30 11.64 1.19
CA ARG A 457 -25.15 11.72 2.12
C ARG A 457 -24.86 13.16 2.54
N GLN A 458 -24.19 13.31 3.68
CA GLN A 458 -23.78 14.62 4.18
C GLN A 458 -22.48 15.08 3.53
N PHE A 459 -22.35 16.39 3.25
CA PHE A 459 -21.15 16.97 2.64
C PHE A 459 -20.29 17.71 3.66
N ILE A 460 -18.98 17.48 3.61
CA ILE A 460 -17.98 18.18 4.42
C ILE A 460 -16.86 18.67 3.49
N ASP A 461 -16.41 19.90 3.70
CA ASP A 461 -15.19 20.44 3.09
C ASP A 461 -14.17 20.72 4.19
N LEU A 462 -13.07 19.96 4.21
CA LEU A 462 -12.07 20.05 5.28
C LEU A 462 -11.36 21.40 5.29
N ASP A 463 -11.20 22.05 4.13
CA ASP A 463 -10.63 23.40 4.10
C ASP A 463 -11.56 24.37 4.83
N ASN A 464 -12.88 24.25 4.67
CA ASN A 464 -13.86 25.10 5.38
C ASN A 464 -13.89 24.80 6.88
N ILE A 465 -13.85 23.53 7.28
CA ILE A 465 -13.80 23.14 8.70
C ILE A 465 -12.54 23.71 9.37
N PHE A 466 -11.40 23.67 8.67
CA PHE A 466 -10.16 24.27 9.16
C PHE A 466 -10.34 25.76 9.48
N GLU A 467 -10.95 26.53 8.58
CA GLU A 467 -11.12 27.98 8.78
C GLU A 467 -12.07 28.29 9.93
N ILE A 468 -13.16 27.53 10.03
CA ILE A 468 -14.14 27.70 11.11
C ILE A 468 -13.46 27.43 12.45
N ARG A 469 -12.67 26.35 12.55
CA ARG A 469 -11.98 25.95 13.79
C ARG A 469 -10.91 26.94 14.22
N HIS A 470 -10.25 27.61 13.28
CA HIS A 470 -9.17 28.56 13.56
C HIS A 470 -9.61 30.02 13.55
N GLY A 471 -10.85 30.32 13.14
CA GLY A 471 -11.41 31.68 13.09
C GLY A 471 -10.77 32.60 12.06
N ILE A 472 -9.87 32.10 11.21
CA ILE A 472 -9.15 32.87 10.17
C ILE A 472 -9.07 32.07 8.88
N LYS A 473 -8.86 32.77 7.75
CA LYS A 473 -8.71 32.10 6.46
C LYS A 473 -7.39 31.35 6.39
N ILE A 474 -7.33 30.20 5.67
CA ILE A 474 -6.08 29.43 5.49
C ILE A 474 -4.92 30.32 4.98
N ARG A 475 -5.23 31.29 4.12
CA ARG A 475 -4.25 32.29 3.65
C ARG A 475 -3.60 33.04 4.82
N GLU A 476 -4.42 33.62 5.68
CA GLU A 476 -3.99 34.40 6.84
C GLU A 476 -3.26 33.50 7.84
N PHE A 477 -3.75 32.27 8.01
CA PHE A 477 -3.11 31.26 8.84
C PHE A 477 -1.67 30.96 8.38
N VAL A 478 -1.48 30.69 7.09
CA VAL A 478 -0.15 30.39 6.53
C VAL A 478 0.78 31.60 6.60
N LEU A 479 0.28 32.82 6.38
CA LEU A 479 1.08 34.04 6.54
C LEU A 479 1.53 34.25 7.99
N LYS A 480 0.70 33.86 8.96
CA LYS A 480 1.00 33.99 10.40
C LYS A 480 1.89 32.86 10.95
N HIS A 481 1.77 31.63 10.43
CA HIS A 481 2.34 30.44 11.06
C HIS A 481 3.22 29.55 10.17
N SER A 482 3.25 29.76 8.85
CA SER A 482 3.91 28.93 7.81
C SER A 482 3.09 27.77 7.23
N TRP A 483 3.54 27.30 6.05
CA TRP A 483 3.00 26.10 5.38
C TRP A 483 3.25 24.81 6.14
N ARG A 484 4.37 24.69 6.87
CA ARG A 484 4.70 23.49 7.65
C ARG A 484 3.68 23.29 8.77
N GLU A 485 3.38 24.35 9.51
CA GLU A 485 2.38 24.31 10.57
C GLU A 485 0.98 24.02 10.03
N PHE A 486 0.61 24.63 8.90
CA PHE A 486 -0.65 24.33 8.23
C PHE A 486 -0.76 22.85 7.87
N ARG A 487 0.27 22.24 7.28
CA ARG A 487 0.28 20.81 6.90
C ARG A 487 0.12 19.88 8.10
N THR A 488 0.76 20.19 9.23
CA THR A 488 0.60 19.43 10.48
C THR A 488 -0.85 19.47 10.96
N ARG A 489 -1.47 20.66 10.98
CA ARG A 489 -2.86 20.81 11.44
C ARG A 489 -3.89 20.25 10.44
N GLU A 490 -3.64 20.39 9.14
CA GLU A 490 -4.44 19.78 8.07
C GLU A 490 -4.47 18.26 8.23
N TYR A 491 -3.31 17.64 8.52
CA TYR A 491 -3.24 16.20 8.80
C TYR A 491 -3.99 15.80 10.06
N ASN A 492 -3.85 16.55 11.17
CA ASN A 492 -4.55 16.23 12.41
C ASN A 492 -6.07 16.29 12.24
N LEU A 493 -6.57 17.32 11.54
CA LEU A 493 -7.98 17.43 11.18
C LEU A 493 -8.42 16.26 10.29
N PHE A 494 -7.65 15.93 9.26
CA PHE A 494 -7.95 14.78 8.40
C PHE A 494 -8.01 13.46 9.19
N LYS A 495 -7.04 13.21 10.08
CA LYS A 495 -6.96 12.02 10.93
C LYS A 495 -8.18 11.92 11.86
N GLU A 496 -8.59 13.02 12.47
CA GLU A 496 -9.80 13.10 13.31
C GLU A 496 -11.05 12.69 12.50
N PHE A 497 -11.23 13.27 11.31
CA PHE A 497 -12.39 12.98 10.46
C PHE A 497 -12.37 11.55 9.91
N CYS A 498 -11.20 10.95 9.71
CA CYS A 498 -11.09 9.52 9.38
C CYS A 498 -11.71 8.65 10.50
N GLY A 499 -11.57 9.06 11.76
CA GLY A 499 -12.14 8.36 12.91
C GLY A 499 -13.62 8.63 13.12
N THR A 500 -14.06 9.88 12.99
CA THR A 500 -15.42 10.31 13.35
C THR A 500 -16.42 10.29 12.20
N HIS A 501 -15.97 10.39 10.95
CA HIS A 501 -16.82 10.55 9.76
C HIS A 501 -16.58 9.44 8.73
N SER A 502 -16.38 8.21 9.22
CA SER A 502 -16.04 7.06 8.38
C SER A 502 -17.23 6.50 7.56
N ARG A 503 -18.47 6.88 7.89
CA ARG A 503 -19.71 6.41 7.22
C ARG A 503 -20.64 7.56 6.83
N GLY A 504 -21.27 7.47 5.65
CA GLY A 504 -22.40 8.34 5.28
C GLY A 504 -22.04 9.74 4.77
N TYR A 505 -20.75 10.03 4.55
CA TYR A 505 -20.29 11.36 4.10
C TYR A 505 -19.73 11.36 2.68
N VAL A 506 -19.68 12.56 2.10
CA VAL A 506 -18.81 12.95 0.99
C VAL A 506 -17.92 14.07 1.50
N ILE A 507 -16.62 13.85 1.52
CA ILE A 507 -15.65 14.73 2.19
C ILE A 507 -14.66 15.24 1.15
N ALA A 508 -14.61 16.56 0.93
CA ALA A 508 -13.60 17.21 0.10
C ALA A 508 -12.34 17.49 0.92
N CYS A 509 -11.20 16.96 0.47
CA CYS A 509 -9.90 17.15 1.12
C CYS A 509 -9.18 18.39 0.58
N GLY A 510 -8.26 18.95 1.39
CA GLY A 510 -7.33 19.99 0.95
C GLY A 510 -6.43 19.51 -0.19
N ALA A 511 -6.15 20.39 -1.15
CA ALA A 511 -5.41 20.05 -2.38
C ALA A 511 -3.92 19.70 -2.13
N GLY A 512 -3.40 19.90 -0.93
CA GLY A 512 -2.02 19.57 -0.60
C GLY A 512 -1.87 18.46 0.42
N LEU A 513 -2.98 17.88 0.89
CA LEU A 513 -2.99 16.76 1.84
C LEU A 513 -2.10 15.59 1.38
N VAL A 514 -2.07 15.33 0.07
CA VAL A 514 -1.25 14.27 -0.55
C VAL A 514 0.25 14.50 -0.44
N GLU A 515 0.71 15.68 -0.07
CA GLU A 515 2.13 15.97 0.17
C GLU A 515 2.59 15.47 1.54
N THR A 516 1.66 15.23 2.48
CA THR A 516 1.96 14.76 3.82
C THR A 516 2.06 13.23 3.83
N PRO A 517 3.23 12.64 4.16
CA PRO A 517 3.43 11.18 4.10
C PRO A 517 2.44 10.38 4.97
N LEU A 518 2.16 10.84 6.19
CA LEU A 518 1.21 10.17 7.09
C LEU A 518 -0.23 10.23 6.56
N ALA A 519 -0.61 11.35 5.91
CA ALA A 519 -1.92 11.46 5.28
C ALA A 519 -2.04 10.50 4.09
N MET A 520 -0.97 10.33 3.31
CA MET A 520 -0.90 9.36 2.21
C MET A 520 -1.10 7.92 2.68
N GLU A 521 -0.54 7.55 3.82
CA GLU A 521 -0.74 6.22 4.39
C GLU A 521 -2.19 5.97 4.80
N LEU A 522 -2.83 6.97 5.43
CA LEU A 522 -4.26 6.88 5.79
C LEU A 522 -5.15 6.86 4.56
N LEU A 523 -4.93 7.74 3.58
CA LEU A 523 -5.69 7.77 2.31
C LEU A 523 -5.69 6.41 1.62
N LYS A 524 -4.53 5.73 1.55
CA LYS A 524 -4.41 4.39 0.96
C LYS A 524 -5.21 3.30 1.69
N ARG A 525 -5.51 3.49 2.98
CA ARG A 525 -6.31 2.55 3.79
C ARG A 525 -7.81 2.83 3.70
N LEU A 526 -8.22 4.02 3.25
CA LEU A 526 -9.64 4.36 3.11
C LEU A 526 -10.26 3.62 1.92
N PRO A 527 -11.50 3.09 2.08
CA PRO A 527 -12.13 2.24 1.07
C PRO A 527 -12.54 3.00 -0.21
N LEU A 528 -12.91 4.28 -0.08
CA LEU A 528 -13.47 5.10 -1.16
C LEU A 528 -12.76 6.45 -1.25
N VAL A 529 -11.62 6.48 -1.93
CA VAL A 529 -10.93 7.72 -2.30
C VAL A 529 -11.09 7.98 -3.79
N VAL A 530 -11.69 9.11 -4.14
CA VAL A 530 -11.99 9.53 -5.51
C VAL A 530 -11.12 10.74 -5.87
N GLN A 531 -10.25 10.59 -6.86
CA GLN A 531 -9.57 11.72 -7.46
C GLN A 531 -10.46 12.36 -8.52
N LEU A 532 -10.73 13.66 -8.37
CA LEU A 532 -11.19 14.47 -9.49
C LEU A 532 -9.98 14.89 -10.33
N ASN A 533 -10.06 14.63 -11.63
CA ASN A 533 -9.06 15.02 -12.61
C ASN A 533 -9.67 16.01 -13.60
N ARG A 534 -8.96 17.10 -13.90
CA ARG A 534 -9.34 18.11 -14.90
C ARG A 534 -8.07 18.68 -15.49
N HIS A 535 -8.09 18.94 -16.79
CA HIS A 535 -6.92 19.48 -17.49
C HIS A 535 -6.41 20.77 -16.82
N ILE A 536 -5.09 20.89 -16.65
CA ILE A 536 -4.47 21.97 -15.89
C ILE A 536 -4.80 23.36 -16.47
N ASP A 537 -4.91 23.48 -17.79
CA ASP A 537 -5.28 24.75 -18.44
C ASP A 537 -6.70 25.20 -18.07
N ASP A 538 -7.64 24.27 -17.91
CA ASP A 538 -9.02 24.61 -17.56
C ASP A 538 -9.12 24.97 -16.07
N ILE A 539 -8.30 24.33 -15.23
CA ILE A 539 -8.10 24.73 -13.84
C ILE A 539 -7.54 26.16 -13.78
N LYS A 540 -6.50 26.48 -14.57
CA LYS A 540 -5.91 27.83 -14.63
C LYS A 540 -6.97 28.89 -14.99
N LYS A 541 -7.76 28.66 -16.05
CA LYS A 541 -8.86 29.56 -16.46
C LYS A 541 -9.92 29.77 -15.38
N THR A 542 -10.15 28.77 -14.54
CA THR A 542 -11.11 28.86 -13.43
C THR A 542 -10.54 29.67 -12.27
N LEU A 543 -9.27 29.43 -11.92
CA LEU A 543 -8.60 30.09 -10.80
C LEU A 543 -8.23 31.56 -11.09
N THR A 544 -8.00 31.94 -12.35
CA THR A 544 -7.81 33.35 -12.73
C THR A 544 -9.04 34.21 -12.48
N ARG A 545 -10.24 33.61 -12.37
CA ARG A 545 -11.52 34.29 -12.13
C ARG A 545 -11.92 34.35 -10.65
N ASP A 546 -11.18 33.69 -9.75
CA ASP A 546 -11.47 33.63 -8.31
C ASP A 546 -10.53 34.55 -7.52
N SER A 547 -11.09 35.61 -6.91
CA SER A 547 -10.36 36.65 -6.16
C SER A 547 -10.20 36.37 -4.67
N THR A 548 -10.76 35.27 -4.14
CA THR A 548 -10.97 35.08 -2.68
C THR A 548 -9.77 34.60 -1.87
N ARG A 549 -8.70 34.13 -2.52
CA ARG A 549 -7.38 33.77 -1.93
C ARG A 549 -6.35 33.92 -3.03
N PRO A 550 -5.12 34.38 -2.73
CA PRO A 550 -4.21 34.87 -3.74
C PRO A 550 -4.12 33.86 -4.87
N ALA A 551 -4.48 34.32 -6.07
CA ALA A 551 -3.67 33.95 -7.20
C ALA A 551 -2.24 34.28 -6.77
N LEU A 552 -1.46 33.22 -6.62
CA LEU A 552 -0.02 33.14 -6.80
C LEU A 552 0.48 34.29 -7.69
N LEU A 553 0.57 35.54 -7.24
CA LEU A 553 0.94 36.68 -8.08
C LEU A 553 2.00 37.46 -7.34
N LYS A 554 3.22 37.41 -7.86
CA LYS A 554 4.22 38.45 -7.69
C LYS A 554 4.32 39.09 -9.08
N ASP A 555 4.08 40.40 -9.17
CA ASP A 555 4.30 41.19 -10.39
C ASP A 555 3.50 40.71 -11.63
N GLY A 556 2.23 40.32 -11.46
CA GLY A 556 1.37 39.94 -12.59
C GLY A 556 1.71 38.60 -13.26
N LYS A 557 2.65 37.82 -12.69
CA LYS A 557 2.98 36.44 -13.12
C LYS A 557 2.77 35.45 -11.98
N TYR A 558 2.43 34.22 -12.34
CA TYR A 558 2.23 33.13 -11.39
C TYR A 558 3.49 32.97 -10.50
N ALA A 559 3.39 33.24 -9.19
CA ALA A 559 4.51 33.10 -8.24
C ALA A 559 5.00 31.64 -8.11
N TRP A 560 4.19 30.67 -8.54
CA TRP A 560 4.54 29.25 -8.60
C TRP A 560 3.97 28.63 -9.87
N ASP A 561 4.76 27.79 -10.53
CA ASP A 561 4.32 27.07 -11.71
C ASP A 561 3.29 26.00 -11.32
N MET A 562 2.00 26.26 -11.62
CA MET A 562 0.90 25.31 -11.41
C MET A 562 1.14 23.97 -12.13
N LYS A 563 1.89 23.98 -13.24
CA LYS A 563 2.31 22.76 -13.93
C LYS A 563 3.30 21.99 -13.06
N ALA A 564 4.34 22.65 -12.53
CA ALA A 564 5.27 22.04 -11.59
C ALA A 564 4.59 21.48 -10.32
N ILE A 565 3.60 22.18 -9.76
CA ILE A 565 2.80 21.68 -8.63
C ILE A 565 2.04 20.42 -9.03
N TRP A 566 1.35 20.44 -10.17
CA TRP A 566 0.65 19.26 -10.70
C TRP A 566 1.61 18.09 -10.91
N ASP A 567 2.75 18.32 -11.56
CA ASP A 567 3.76 17.30 -11.83
C ASP A 567 4.32 16.70 -10.54
N SER A 568 4.45 17.49 -9.47
CA SER A 568 4.86 17.00 -8.15
C SER A 568 3.78 16.19 -7.40
N ARG A 569 2.50 16.32 -7.77
CA ARG A 569 1.36 15.73 -7.04
C ARG A 569 0.62 14.64 -7.80
N LYS A 570 0.67 14.59 -9.13
CA LYS A 570 -0.12 13.67 -9.97
C LYS A 570 0.04 12.20 -9.56
N ASP A 571 1.28 11.76 -9.34
CA ASP A 571 1.56 10.38 -8.92
C ASP A 571 1.07 10.11 -7.49
N ARG A 572 1.09 11.12 -6.62
CA ARG A 572 0.59 11.02 -5.25
C ARG A 572 -0.93 10.94 -5.22
N TYR A 573 -1.63 11.73 -6.04
CA TYR A 573 -3.07 11.57 -6.19
C TYR A 573 -3.42 10.19 -6.72
N HIS A 574 -2.76 9.73 -7.79
CA HIS A 574 -3.01 8.41 -8.33
C HIS A 574 -2.77 7.32 -7.27
N ALA A 575 -1.66 7.39 -6.53
CA ALA A 575 -1.32 6.43 -5.48
C ALA A 575 -2.24 6.48 -4.25
N ALA A 576 -2.86 7.62 -3.94
CA ALA A 576 -3.83 7.77 -2.85
C ALA A 576 -5.23 7.30 -3.22
N SER A 577 -5.55 7.31 -4.51
CA SER A 577 -6.93 7.14 -4.99
C SER A 577 -7.27 5.67 -5.21
N SER A 578 -8.52 5.34 -4.87
CA SER A 578 -9.15 4.09 -5.26
C SER A 578 -9.88 4.20 -6.59
N TYR A 579 -10.31 5.41 -6.94
CA TYR A 579 -11.12 5.73 -8.10
C TYR A 579 -10.73 7.07 -8.70
N GLU A 580 -10.99 7.24 -9.99
CA GLU A 580 -10.67 8.44 -10.75
C GLU A 580 -11.86 8.87 -11.58
N PHE A 581 -12.18 10.16 -11.53
CA PHE A 581 -13.23 10.78 -12.32
C PHE A 581 -12.67 11.96 -13.10
N SER A 582 -12.73 11.88 -14.42
CA SER A 582 -12.13 12.86 -15.32
C SER A 582 -13.18 13.81 -15.90
N ILE A 583 -12.88 15.11 -15.80
CA ILE A 583 -13.59 16.18 -16.50
C ILE A 583 -12.82 16.44 -17.80
N ILE A 584 -13.51 16.25 -18.93
CA ILE A 584 -12.92 16.36 -20.26
C ILE A 584 -12.41 17.79 -20.49
N ARG A 585 -11.27 17.91 -21.17
CA ARG A 585 -10.70 19.22 -21.51
C ARG A 585 -11.70 20.06 -22.30
N GLY A 586 -11.92 21.29 -21.86
CA GLY A 586 -12.86 22.23 -22.46
C GLY A 586 -14.34 21.95 -22.17
N ASP A 587 -14.68 20.90 -21.42
CA ASP A 587 -16.07 20.61 -21.06
C ASP A 587 -16.59 21.65 -20.05
N THR A 588 -17.66 22.33 -20.43
CA THR A 588 -18.32 23.38 -19.65
C THR A 588 -19.75 23.00 -19.25
N ASN A 589 -20.22 21.81 -19.62
CA ASN A 589 -21.57 21.36 -19.29
C ASN A 589 -21.63 20.76 -17.87
N TRP A 590 -21.62 21.64 -16.87
CA TRP A 590 -21.63 21.24 -15.45
C TRP A 590 -22.83 20.39 -15.05
N GLY A 591 -23.99 20.54 -15.71
CA GLY A 591 -25.16 19.69 -15.50
C GLY A 591 -24.88 18.24 -15.86
N LYS A 592 -24.39 17.98 -17.07
CA LYS A 592 -23.99 16.63 -17.50
C LYS A 592 -22.81 16.08 -16.70
N ILE A 593 -21.87 16.93 -16.29
CA ILE A 593 -20.76 16.55 -15.40
C ILE A 593 -21.30 16.03 -14.07
N LEU A 594 -22.24 16.76 -13.47
CA LEU A 594 -22.86 16.36 -12.21
C LEU A 594 -23.67 15.07 -12.34
N GLU A 595 -24.48 14.92 -13.39
CA GLU A 595 -25.30 13.72 -13.60
C GLU A 595 -24.45 12.44 -13.69
N ASP A 596 -23.38 12.49 -14.48
CA ASP A 596 -22.43 11.39 -14.57
C ASP A 596 -21.67 11.18 -13.26
N PHE A 597 -21.16 12.24 -12.62
CA PHE A 597 -20.48 12.07 -11.34
C PHE A 597 -21.39 11.45 -10.28
N THR A 598 -22.67 11.78 -10.32
CA THR A 598 -23.71 11.15 -9.50
C THR A 598 -23.85 9.67 -9.82
N ARG A 599 -24.01 9.30 -11.10
CA ARG A 599 -24.06 7.89 -11.52
C ARG A 599 -22.81 7.13 -11.12
N PHE A 600 -21.64 7.70 -11.36
CA PHE A 600 -20.35 7.16 -10.99
C PHE A 600 -20.28 6.88 -9.49
N LEU A 601 -20.64 7.85 -8.63
CA LEU A 601 -20.65 7.63 -7.18
C LEU A 601 -21.68 6.59 -6.78
N LEU A 602 -22.88 6.56 -7.37
CA LEU A 602 -23.88 5.51 -7.09
C LEU A 602 -23.32 4.11 -7.44
N THR A 603 -22.62 3.97 -8.57
CA THR A 603 -21.96 2.73 -8.98
C THR A 603 -20.86 2.33 -8.00
N ILE A 604 -19.90 3.22 -7.72
CA ILE A 604 -18.75 2.87 -6.88
C ILE A 604 -19.08 2.78 -5.39
N THR A 605 -20.19 3.37 -4.93
CA THR A 605 -20.66 3.19 -3.55
C THR A 605 -21.59 1.99 -3.43
N MET A 606 -22.13 1.44 -4.53
CA MET A 606 -23.20 0.43 -4.47
C MET A 606 -24.42 0.93 -3.67
N ASN A 607 -24.73 2.22 -3.79
CA ASN A 607 -25.78 2.86 -3.01
C ASN A 607 -27.18 2.50 -3.55
N PRO A 608 -28.10 2.02 -2.70
CA PRO A 608 -29.46 1.66 -3.12
C PRO A 608 -30.40 2.86 -3.32
N VAL A 609 -30.00 4.08 -2.95
CA VAL A 609 -30.84 5.29 -2.99
C VAL A 609 -31.03 5.78 -4.43
N GLY A 610 -32.29 5.95 -4.83
CA GLY A 610 -32.71 6.49 -6.12
C GLY A 610 -33.23 5.44 -7.10
N ARG A 611 -34.01 5.87 -8.09
CA ARG A 611 -34.40 5.02 -9.24
C ARG A 611 -33.22 4.63 -10.14
N ALA A 612 -32.00 5.05 -9.81
CA ALA A 612 -30.78 4.56 -10.44
C ALA A 612 -30.67 3.06 -10.15
N ARG A 613 -31.01 2.28 -11.17
CA ARG A 613 -30.98 0.82 -11.16
C ARG A 613 -29.54 0.40 -10.89
N THR A 614 -29.18 0.09 -9.65
CA THR A 614 -27.92 -0.58 -9.33
C THR A 614 -27.96 -2.00 -9.86
N PHE A 615 -26.80 -2.55 -10.19
CA PHE A 615 -26.66 -3.87 -10.84
C PHE A 615 -27.32 -5.05 -10.11
N GLU A 616 -27.56 -4.99 -8.80
CA GLU A 616 -28.38 -6.01 -8.11
C GLU A 616 -29.81 -6.11 -8.69
N LYS A 617 -30.38 -4.98 -9.15
CA LYS A 617 -31.61 -4.98 -9.95
C LYS A 617 -31.37 -5.47 -11.40
N TYR A 618 -30.18 -5.29 -11.99
CA TYR A 618 -29.83 -5.76 -13.35
C TYR A 618 -29.32 -7.22 -13.45
N VAL A 619 -29.18 -7.98 -12.35
CA VAL A 619 -28.80 -9.41 -12.43
C VAL A 619 -29.84 -10.31 -11.81
N HIS A 620 -30.30 -9.98 -10.61
CA HIS A 620 -31.28 -10.82 -9.92
C HIS A 620 -32.71 -10.49 -10.32
N ASN A 621 -33.03 -9.22 -10.59
CA ASN A 621 -34.31 -8.85 -11.19
C ASN A 621 -34.32 -8.98 -12.73
N ASP A 622 -33.18 -8.88 -13.43
CA ASP A 622 -33.16 -9.07 -14.88
C ASP A 622 -33.34 -10.51 -15.35
N LEU A 623 -33.04 -11.57 -14.58
CA LEU A 623 -33.53 -12.89 -15.03
C LEU A 623 -35.08 -12.95 -15.07
N LYS A 624 -35.76 -12.09 -14.30
CA LYS A 624 -37.23 -11.90 -14.38
C LYS A 624 -37.62 -10.88 -15.44
N VAL A 625 -36.89 -9.77 -15.59
CA VAL A 625 -37.17 -8.73 -16.61
C VAL A 625 -36.73 -9.17 -18.02
N ALA A 626 -35.57 -9.79 -18.20
CA ALA A 626 -35.13 -10.44 -19.44
C ALA A 626 -36.09 -11.55 -19.90
N LYS A 627 -36.80 -12.21 -18.97
CA LYS A 627 -37.93 -13.09 -19.32
C LYS A 627 -39.11 -12.30 -19.89
N LEU A 628 -39.36 -11.08 -19.41
CA LEU A 628 -40.43 -10.19 -19.87
C LEU A 628 -40.10 -9.44 -21.18
N VAL A 629 -38.83 -9.08 -21.43
CA VAL A 629 -38.39 -8.29 -22.61
C VAL A 629 -37.61 -9.08 -23.66
N GLY A 630 -37.72 -10.42 -23.64
CA GLY A 630 -37.13 -11.27 -24.67
C GLY A 630 -35.63 -11.57 -24.53
N GLY A 631 -34.90 -10.94 -23.60
CA GLY A 631 -33.48 -11.18 -23.28
C GLY A 631 -32.76 -9.89 -22.90
N THR A 632 -31.49 -9.96 -22.51
CA THR A 632 -30.64 -8.75 -22.36
C THR A 632 -29.50 -8.75 -23.37
N PHE A 633 -29.06 -7.56 -23.77
CA PHE A 633 -28.12 -7.35 -24.87
C PHE A 633 -27.02 -6.37 -24.48
N PHE A 634 -25.87 -6.48 -25.14
CA PHE A 634 -24.96 -5.35 -25.23
C PHE A 634 -24.41 -5.19 -26.63
N LEU A 635 -24.23 -3.93 -27.04
CA LEU A 635 -23.62 -3.59 -28.31
C LEU A 635 -22.10 -3.48 -28.14
N SER A 636 -21.35 -4.21 -28.96
CA SER A 636 -19.89 -4.10 -29.04
C SER A 636 -19.49 -2.93 -29.94
N LEU A 637 -19.02 -1.83 -29.36
CA LEU A 637 -18.54 -0.69 -30.15
C LEU A 637 -17.19 -1.00 -30.77
N THR A 638 -17.08 -0.82 -32.10
CA THR A 638 -15.88 -1.12 -32.88
C THR A 638 -15.13 0.12 -33.40
N PHE A 639 -15.55 1.31 -32.96
CA PHE A 639 -14.90 2.57 -33.32
C PHE A 639 -13.49 2.71 -32.70
N PRO A 640 -12.52 3.29 -33.42
CA PRO A 640 -11.18 3.56 -32.88
C PRO A 640 -11.16 4.72 -31.86
N SER A 641 -12.21 5.54 -31.80
CA SER A 641 -12.44 6.57 -30.78
C SER A 641 -13.92 6.76 -30.48
N MET A 642 -14.26 7.06 -29.22
CA MET A 642 -15.62 7.36 -28.80
C MET A 642 -16.21 8.60 -29.45
N ARG A 643 -15.38 9.53 -29.94
CA ARG A 643 -15.83 10.75 -30.64
C ARG A 643 -16.63 10.41 -31.90
N GLU A 644 -16.32 9.31 -32.56
CA GLU A 644 -17.00 8.85 -33.77
C GLU A 644 -18.37 8.21 -33.49
N ALA A 645 -18.55 7.64 -32.29
CA ALA A 645 -19.82 7.03 -31.89
C ALA A 645 -20.84 8.05 -31.34
N ILE A 646 -20.38 9.18 -30.80
CA ILE A 646 -21.22 10.18 -30.11
C ILE A 646 -22.38 10.70 -30.97
N PRO A 647 -22.18 11.08 -32.26
CA PRO A 647 -23.26 11.62 -33.08
C PRO A 647 -24.47 10.69 -33.19
N ASN A 648 -24.24 9.37 -33.15
CA ASN A 648 -25.29 8.34 -33.28
C ASN A 648 -25.60 7.63 -31.96
N MET A 649 -25.10 8.13 -30.83
CA MET A 649 -25.14 7.40 -29.55
C MET A 649 -26.54 6.97 -29.15
N GLN A 650 -27.57 7.79 -29.40
CA GLN A 650 -28.96 7.48 -29.05
C GLN A 650 -29.49 6.23 -29.77
N ASP A 651 -29.21 6.10 -31.06
CA ASP A 651 -29.60 4.91 -31.84
C ASP A 651 -28.77 3.69 -31.42
N LEU A 652 -27.46 3.88 -31.21
CA LEU A 652 -26.56 2.79 -30.81
C LEU A 652 -26.93 2.16 -29.47
N VAL A 653 -27.47 2.93 -28.53
CA VAL A 653 -27.85 2.41 -27.20
C VAL A 653 -29.25 1.81 -27.16
N ALA A 654 -30.08 2.06 -28.18
CA ALA A 654 -31.46 1.58 -28.20
C ALA A 654 -31.54 0.06 -28.07
N GLY A 655 -32.44 -0.42 -27.20
CA GLY A 655 -32.65 -1.85 -26.93
C GLY A 655 -31.53 -2.55 -26.14
N ASN A 656 -30.37 -1.91 -25.93
CA ASN A 656 -29.24 -2.51 -25.22
C ASN A 656 -29.36 -2.32 -23.70
N SER A 657 -28.89 -3.32 -22.95
CA SER A 657 -28.83 -3.30 -21.48
C SER A 657 -27.47 -2.82 -20.97
N ALA A 658 -26.43 -2.94 -21.79
CA ALA A 658 -25.08 -2.42 -21.53
C ALA A 658 -24.40 -2.10 -22.88
N ILE A 659 -23.26 -1.42 -22.84
CA ILE A 659 -22.42 -1.18 -24.01
C ILE A 659 -21.03 -1.75 -23.76
N GLU A 660 -20.55 -2.58 -24.67
CA GLU A 660 -19.18 -3.08 -24.63
C GLU A 660 -18.23 -2.09 -25.33
N LEU A 661 -17.27 -1.60 -24.55
CA LEU A 661 -16.17 -0.78 -25.04
C LEU A 661 -15.00 -1.72 -25.33
N ARG A 662 -14.75 -1.97 -26.61
CA ARG A 662 -13.60 -2.75 -27.10
C ARG A 662 -12.34 -1.90 -27.10
N VAL A 663 -11.74 -1.76 -25.93
CA VAL A 663 -10.52 -0.95 -25.70
C VAL A 663 -9.36 -1.43 -26.59
N ASP A 664 -9.31 -2.74 -26.89
CA ASP A 664 -8.32 -3.29 -27.81
C ASP A 664 -8.43 -2.74 -29.24
N LEU A 665 -9.59 -2.24 -29.65
CA LEU A 665 -9.83 -1.66 -30.98
C LEU A 665 -9.53 -0.16 -31.05
N TRP A 666 -9.26 0.49 -29.92
CA TRP A 666 -8.94 1.92 -29.90
C TRP A 666 -7.57 2.22 -30.48
N LYS A 667 -7.43 3.43 -31.01
CA LYS A 667 -6.18 3.91 -31.63
C LYS A 667 -4.99 4.03 -30.65
N SER A 668 -5.26 4.06 -29.35
CA SER A 668 -4.24 4.16 -28.30
C SER A 668 -4.71 3.46 -27.02
N TRP A 669 -3.75 2.92 -26.28
CA TRP A 669 -3.97 2.31 -24.96
C TRP A 669 -3.25 3.06 -23.84
N GLU A 670 -2.88 4.32 -24.10
CA GLU A 670 -2.32 5.20 -23.07
C GLU A 670 -3.41 5.58 -22.06
N PHE A 671 -3.01 5.71 -20.79
CA PHE A 671 -3.92 5.95 -19.67
C PHE A 671 -4.82 7.16 -19.93
N ASP A 672 -4.24 8.32 -20.24
CA ASP A 672 -4.98 9.57 -20.46
C ASP A 672 -6.00 9.44 -21.61
N PHE A 673 -5.64 8.72 -22.67
CA PHE A 673 -6.53 8.49 -23.80
C PHE A 673 -7.76 7.67 -23.39
N ILE A 674 -7.55 6.55 -22.68
CA ILE A 674 -8.63 5.69 -22.18
C ILE A 674 -9.53 6.48 -21.22
N GLN A 675 -8.96 7.24 -20.30
CA GLN A 675 -9.71 8.09 -19.38
C GLN A 675 -10.63 9.06 -20.10
N GLU A 676 -10.11 9.73 -21.15
CA GLU A 676 -10.91 10.63 -21.97
C GLU A 676 -12.04 9.90 -22.70
N GLN A 677 -11.79 8.71 -23.26
CA GLN A 677 -12.80 7.94 -23.98
C GLN A 677 -13.94 7.50 -23.05
N ILE A 678 -13.63 7.01 -21.85
CA ILE A 678 -14.63 6.62 -20.85
C ILE A 678 -15.46 7.83 -20.40
N ALA A 679 -14.81 8.97 -20.13
CA ALA A 679 -15.53 10.19 -19.77
C ALA A 679 -16.45 10.66 -20.90
N LEU A 680 -15.98 10.63 -22.15
CA LEU A 680 -16.77 10.99 -23.34
C LEU A 680 -18.02 10.11 -23.48
N PHE A 681 -17.86 8.79 -23.29
CA PHE A 681 -18.98 7.85 -23.30
C PHE A 681 -19.99 8.17 -22.20
N ARG A 682 -19.54 8.31 -20.95
CA ARG A 682 -20.45 8.54 -19.80
C ARG A 682 -21.18 9.89 -19.85
N ARG A 683 -20.68 10.86 -20.62
CA ARG A 683 -21.36 12.15 -20.88
C ARG A 683 -22.54 12.03 -21.84
N HIS A 684 -22.59 10.97 -22.64
CA HIS A 684 -23.58 10.77 -23.70
C HIS A 684 -24.42 9.49 -23.52
N CYS A 685 -23.98 8.57 -22.67
CA CYS A 685 -24.66 7.31 -22.39
C CYS A 685 -24.79 7.09 -20.88
N CYS A 686 -25.93 6.54 -20.47
CA CYS A 686 -26.22 6.17 -19.08
C CYS A 686 -26.26 4.66 -18.84
N LEU A 687 -26.05 3.85 -19.89
CA LEU A 687 -25.98 2.39 -19.77
C LEU A 687 -24.66 1.95 -19.13
N PRO A 688 -24.66 0.80 -18.44
CA PRO A 688 -23.44 0.16 -17.93
C PRO A 688 -22.39 -0.09 -19.02
N ILE A 689 -21.11 0.03 -18.63
CA ILE A 689 -19.95 -0.28 -19.48
C ILE A 689 -19.52 -1.73 -19.24
N VAL A 690 -19.41 -2.50 -20.34
CA VAL A 690 -18.60 -3.72 -20.39
C VAL A 690 -17.22 -3.35 -20.92
N TYR A 691 -16.25 -3.25 -20.01
CA TYR A 691 -14.88 -2.87 -20.34
C TYR A 691 -14.10 -4.10 -20.81
N THR A 692 -13.86 -4.19 -22.12
CA THR A 692 -13.26 -5.36 -22.75
C THR A 692 -11.93 -5.01 -23.40
N ILE A 693 -10.89 -5.74 -23.00
CA ILE A 693 -9.60 -5.77 -23.69
C ILE A 693 -9.42 -7.20 -24.19
N ARG A 694 -9.62 -7.40 -25.49
CA ARG A 694 -9.49 -8.72 -26.11
C ARG A 694 -8.11 -8.89 -26.73
N THR A 695 -7.43 -9.98 -26.38
CA THR A 695 -6.08 -10.26 -26.89
C THR A 695 -6.10 -10.91 -28.27
N VAL A 696 -5.00 -10.81 -29.01
CA VAL A 696 -4.85 -11.47 -30.32
C VAL A 696 -5.08 -12.99 -30.20
N GLY A 697 -4.61 -13.61 -29.12
CA GLY A 697 -4.86 -15.03 -28.82
C GLY A 697 -6.34 -15.37 -28.65
N GLN A 698 -7.17 -14.40 -28.27
CA GLN A 698 -8.61 -14.54 -28.08
C GLN A 698 -9.44 -13.78 -29.13
N CYS A 699 -8.91 -13.58 -30.35
CA CYS A 699 -9.61 -12.92 -31.47
C CYS A 699 -9.79 -11.38 -31.34
N GLY A 700 -8.92 -10.70 -30.60
CA GLY A 700 -8.87 -9.23 -30.50
C GLY A 700 -7.63 -8.63 -31.15
N LYS A 701 -7.31 -7.39 -30.79
CA LYS A 701 -6.12 -6.66 -31.29
C LYS A 701 -5.05 -6.39 -30.24
N PHE A 702 -5.34 -6.60 -28.95
CA PHE A 702 -4.36 -6.32 -27.90
C PHE A 702 -3.26 -7.40 -27.88
N PRO A 703 -1.97 -7.05 -27.79
CA PRO A 703 -0.89 -8.04 -27.70
C PRO A 703 -1.07 -8.97 -26.49
N ASN A 704 -0.50 -10.18 -26.54
CA ASN A 704 -0.52 -11.11 -25.40
C ASN A 704 0.46 -10.65 -24.28
N ASP A 705 0.18 -9.51 -23.65
CA ASP A 705 0.95 -8.91 -22.54
C ASP A 705 0.12 -8.90 -21.24
N GLU A 706 0.32 -9.91 -20.39
CA GLU A 706 -0.39 -10.07 -19.12
C GLU A 706 -0.20 -8.83 -18.21
N LYS A 707 1.02 -8.31 -18.10
CA LYS A 707 1.32 -7.23 -17.14
C LYS A 707 0.62 -5.94 -17.55
N LYS A 708 0.66 -5.57 -18.83
CA LYS A 708 -0.01 -4.37 -19.33
C LYS A 708 -1.53 -4.54 -19.29
N LEU A 709 -2.06 -5.70 -19.69
CA LEU A 709 -3.49 -5.99 -19.68
C LEU A 709 -4.10 -5.87 -18.26
N PHE A 710 -3.47 -6.46 -17.25
CA PHE A 710 -3.97 -6.36 -15.87
C PHE A 710 -3.85 -4.95 -15.27
N ARG A 711 -2.89 -4.13 -15.72
CA ARG A 711 -2.85 -2.69 -15.38
C ARG A 711 -4.03 -1.93 -16.00
N LEU A 712 -4.40 -2.26 -17.23
CA LEU A 712 -5.54 -1.64 -17.90
C LEU A 712 -6.89 -2.12 -17.35
N TYR A 713 -6.98 -3.34 -16.81
CA TYR A 713 -8.15 -3.76 -16.02
C TYR A 713 -8.28 -2.96 -14.72
N ASP A 714 -7.17 -2.74 -14.00
CA ASP A 714 -7.17 -1.90 -12.80
C ASP A 714 -7.63 -0.47 -13.14
N LEU A 715 -7.18 0.08 -14.28
CA LEU A 715 -7.67 1.36 -14.78
C LEU A 715 -9.20 1.35 -15.02
N GLY A 716 -9.73 0.33 -15.70
CA GLY A 716 -11.17 0.20 -15.93
C GLY A 716 -11.97 0.20 -14.64
N ILE A 717 -11.48 -0.51 -13.61
CA ILE A 717 -12.06 -0.52 -12.26
C ILE A 717 -11.99 0.88 -11.63
N ARG A 718 -10.84 1.55 -11.69
CA ARG A 718 -10.67 2.90 -11.12
C ARG A 718 -11.57 3.94 -11.80
N LEU A 719 -11.85 3.78 -13.09
CA LEU A 719 -12.78 4.61 -13.87
C LEU A 719 -14.26 4.25 -13.67
N GLY A 720 -14.56 3.33 -12.74
CA GLY A 720 -15.93 3.01 -12.37
C GLY A 720 -16.68 2.13 -13.37
N CYS A 721 -15.98 1.42 -14.26
CA CYS A 721 -16.64 0.53 -15.23
C CYS A 721 -17.37 -0.61 -14.51
N GLU A 722 -18.65 -0.79 -14.85
CA GLU A 722 -19.56 -1.70 -14.16
C GLU A 722 -19.12 -3.16 -14.34
N PHE A 723 -18.63 -3.51 -15.53
CA PHE A 723 -18.06 -4.83 -15.80
C PHE A 723 -16.65 -4.76 -16.37
N ILE A 724 -15.84 -5.74 -15.98
CA ILE A 724 -14.53 -6.04 -16.57
C ILE A 724 -14.61 -7.41 -17.23
N ASP A 725 -14.37 -7.47 -18.54
CA ASP A 725 -14.23 -8.74 -19.26
C ASP A 725 -12.78 -9.23 -19.14
N MET A 726 -12.58 -10.14 -18.18
CA MET A 726 -11.30 -10.75 -17.83
C MET A 726 -11.12 -12.09 -18.55
N GLU A 727 -10.08 -12.22 -19.35
CA GLU A 727 -9.77 -13.49 -20.01
C GLU A 727 -9.28 -14.54 -19.00
N HIS A 728 -9.88 -15.72 -19.03
CA HIS A 728 -9.63 -16.78 -18.06
C HIS A 728 -8.25 -17.43 -18.21
N HIS A 729 -7.66 -17.43 -19.40
CA HIS A 729 -6.44 -18.22 -19.69
C HIS A 729 -5.16 -17.69 -19.01
N TRP A 730 -5.20 -16.48 -18.45
CA TRP A 730 -4.05 -15.87 -17.77
C TRP A 730 -3.63 -16.57 -16.47
N SER A 731 -2.46 -16.20 -15.95
CA SER A 731 -1.89 -16.80 -14.75
C SER A 731 -2.86 -16.76 -13.56
N ARG A 732 -2.86 -17.83 -12.75
CA ARG A 732 -3.73 -17.92 -11.57
C ARG A 732 -3.46 -16.77 -10.58
N ALA A 733 -2.20 -16.34 -10.47
CA ALA A 733 -1.79 -15.24 -9.61
C ALA A 733 -2.41 -13.91 -10.04
N ALA A 734 -2.32 -13.57 -11.34
CA ALA A 734 -2.89 -12.32 -11.87
C ALA A 734 -4.42 -12.29 -11.71
N ARG A 735 -5.12 -13.36 -12.09
CA ARG A 735 -6.58 -13.48 -11.94
C ARG A 735 -7.02 -13.37 -10.47
N ASN A 736 -6.34 -14.05 -9.57
CA ASN A 736 -6.64 -13.97 -8.13
C ASN A 736 -6.46 -12.57 -7.57
N ARG A 737 -5.44 -11.84 -8.04
CA ARG A 737 -5.19 -10.44 -7.64
C ARG A 737 -6.30 -9.51 -8.12
N LEU A 738 -6.75 -9.64 -9.36
CA LEU A 738 -7.88 -8.84 -9.89
C LEU A 738 -9.16 -9.17 -9.12
N LEU A 739 -9.48 -10.45 -8.96
CA LEU A 739 -10.68 -10.91 -8.24
C LEU A 739 -10.71 -10.49 -6.77
N SER A 740 -9.56 -10.27 -6.12
CA SER A 740 -9.51 -9.79 -4.72
C SER A 740 -9.60 -8.26 -4.60
N HIS A 741 -9.30 -7.52 -5.67
CA HIS A 741 -9.30 -6.05 -5.67
C HIS A 741 -10.27 -5.44 -6.69
N ARG A 742 -11.25 -6.22 -7.19
CA ARG A 742 -12.28 -5.76 -8.14
C ARG A 742 -13.18 -4.63 -7.62
N ARG A 743 -13.21 -4.45 -6.29
CA ARG A 743 -14.04 -3.45 -5.60
C ARG A 743 -15.52 -3.59 -5.99
N HIS A 744 -16.11 -2.59 -6.65
CA HIS A 744 -17.49 -2.61 -7.13
C HIS A 744 -17.67 -3.39 -8.44
N ALA A 745 -16.61 -3.51 -9.25
CA ALA A 745 -16.71 -3.98 -10.62
C ALA A 745 -17.04 -5.47 -10.68
N LYS A 746 -17.89 -5.82 -11.64
CA LYS A 746 -18.35 -7.19 -11.87
C LYS A 746 -17.47 -7.87 -12.90
N ILE A 747 -17.06 -9.09 -12.60
CA ILE A 747 -16.10 -9.80 -13.45
C ILE A 747 -16.84 -10.75 -14.38
N ILE A 748 -16.72 -10.48 -15.68
CA ILE A 748 -17.05 -11.44 -16.75
C ILE A 748 -15.78 -12.25 -17.01
N ALA A 749 -15.75 -13.51 -16.58
CA ALA A 749 -14.63 -14.40 -16.86
C ALA A 749 -14.83 -15.06 -18.22
N SER A 750 -13.97 -14.74 -19.19
CA SER A 750 -14.15 -15.13 -20.59
C SER A 750 -13.12 -16.13 -21.12
N ALA A 751 -13.58 -17.07 -21.94
CA ALA A 751 -12.73 -17.95 -22.73
C ALA A 751 -13.19 -17.93 -24.20
N HIS A 752 -12.28 -17.60 -25.11
CA HIS A 752 -12.52 -17.62 -26.56
C HIS A 752 -11.63 -18.67 -27.20
N PHE A 753 -12.24 -19.60 -27.94
CA PHE A 753 -11.56 -20.62 -28.72
C PHE A 753 -11.57 -20.19 -30.18
N LYS A 754 -10.41 -19.69 -30.65
CA LYS A 754 -10.23 -19.34 -32.05
C LYS A 754 -10.08 -20.62 -32.87
N ASN A 755 -10.91 -20.77 -33.92
CA ASN A 755 -10.87 -21.93 -34.82
C ASN A 755 -10.97 -23.26 -34.07
N SER A 756 -11.76 -23.31 -32.99
CA SER A 756 -12.00 -24.53 -32.22
C SER A 756 -13.41 -24.51 -31.66
N ASN A 757 -14.07 -25.67 -31.70
CA ASN A 757 -15.42 -25.88 -31.19
C ASN A 757 -15.46 -26.15 -29.67
N GLY A 758 -14.32 -26.01 -28.99
CA GLY A 758 -14.20 -26.20 -27.54
C GLY A 758 -14.10 -27.67 -27.10
N GLY A 759 -14.02 -28.62 -28.04
CA GLY A 759 -13.83 -30.04 -27.73
C GLY A 759 -15.13 -30.77 -27.36
N THR A 760 -15.01 -31.79 -26.53
CA THR A 760 -16.11 -32.62 -26.04
C THR A 760 -17.02 -31.85 -25.06
N GLU A 761 -18.15 -32.44 -24.68
CA GLU A 761 -18.99 -31.86 -23.62
C GLU A 761 -18.23 -31.71 -22.30
N ALA A 762 -17.41 -32.70 -21.94
CA ALA A 762 -16.59 -32.65 -20.73
C ALA A 762 -15.56 -31.50 -20.76
N ASP A 763 -14.94 -31.25 -21.92
CA ASP A 763 -14.00 -30.14 -22.10
C ASP A 763 -14.66 -28.78 -21.93
N LEU A 764 -15.86 -28.63 -22.50
CA LEU A 764 -16.69 -27.43 -22.34
C LEU A 764 -17.10 -27.25 -20.88
N GLU A 765 -17.60 -28.29 -20.21
CA GLU A 765 -17.95 -28.22 -18.79
C GLU A 765 -16.77 -27.80 -17.92
N ASN A 766 -15.59 -28.36 -18.18
CA ASN A 766 -14.36 -27.99 -17.48
C ASN A 766 -14.00 -26.53 -17.71
N THR A 767 -14.17 -26.03 -18.94
CA THR A 767 -13.99 -24.61 -19.26
C THR A 767 -14.96 -23.73 -18.47
N PHE A 768 -16.25 -24.08 -18.41
CA PHE A 768 -17.24 -23.35 -17.62
C PHE A 768 -16.89 -23.34 -16.12
N ARG A 769 -16.49 -24.50 -15.56
CA ARG A 769 -16.06 -24.61 -14.16
C ARG A 769 -14.83 -23.77 -13.87
N ALA A 770 -13.87 -23.77 -14.80
CA ALA A 770 -12.66 -22.97 -14.68
C ALA A 770 -13.01 -21.47 -14.69
N CYS A 771 -13.80 -21.01 -15.67
CA CYS A 771 -14.25 -19.62 -15.78
C CYS A 771 -15.07 -19.17 -14.56
N ALA A 772 -15.82 -20.07 -13.91
CA ALA A 772 -16.56 -19.73 -12.69
C ALA A 772 -15.65 -19.34 -11.51
N HIS A 773 -14.36 -19.69 -11.54
CA HIS A 773 -13.38 -19.36 -10.51
C HIS A 773 -13.84 -19.74 -9.09
N GLY A 774 -14.48 -20.91 -8.95
CA GLY A 774 -15.03 -21.37 -7.66
C GLY A 774 -16.19 -20.51 -7.14
N GLY A 775 -16.92 -19.85 -8.04
CA GLY A 775 -18.04 -18.93 -7.72
C GLY A 775 -17.61 -17.50 -7.46
N ARG A 776 -16.36 -17.13 -7.80
CA ARG A 776 -15.87 -15.75 -7.63
C ARG A 776 -16.11 -14.86 -8.85
N ALA A 777 -16.31 -15.42 -10.04
CA ALA A 777 -16.71 -14.64 -11.21
C ALA A 777 -18.22 -14.33 -11.14
N ASP A 778 -18.61 -13.12 -11.52
CA ASP A 778 -20.01 -12.68 -11.51
C ASP A 778 -20.76 -13.17 -12.76
N VAL A 779 -20.06 -13.34 -13.88
CA VAL A 779 -20.59 -13.85 -15.16
C VAL A 779 -19.55 -14.77 -15.80
N VAL A 780 -19.99 -15.85 -16.44
CA VAL A 780 -19.13 -16.74 -17.23
C VAL A 780 -19.41 -16.55 -18.71
N LYS A 781 -18.37 -16.30 -19.51
CA LYS A 781 -18.48 -16.09 -20.96
C LYS A 781 -17.65 -17.12 -21.72
N VAL A 782 -18.29 -18.02 -22.46
CA VAL A 782 -17.58 -19.04 -23.26
C VAL A 782 -17.95 -18.86 -24.73
N VAL A 783 -16.93 -18.69 -25.56
CA VAL A 783 -17.05 -18.43 -26.99
C VAL A 783 -16.24 -19.45 -27.78
N THR A 784 -16.88 -20.19 -28.68
CA THR A 784 -16.24 -21.18 -29.55
C THR A 784 -16.36 -20.79 -31.03
N THR A 785 -15.76 -21.55 -31.93
CA THR A 785 -16.07 -21.55 -33.37
C THR A 785 -16.94 -22.75 -33.69
N ALA A 786 -18.08 -22.54 -34.36
CA ALA A 786 -18.88 -23.66 -34.88
C ALA A 786 -18.48 -23.96 -36.33
N PHE A 787 -18.22 -25.23 -36.62
CA PHE A 787 -17.97 -25.72 -37.98
C PHE A 787 -19.21 -26.38 -38.57
N CYS A 788 -20.10 -26.89 -37.71
CA CYS A 788 -21.43 -27.39 -38.04
C CYS A 788 -22.46 -26.95 -36.99
N LEU A 789 -23.74 -27.27 -37.23
CA LEU A 789 -24.82 -26.89 -36.31
C LEU A 789 -24.69 -27.60 -34.96
N GLU A 790 -24.23 -28.85 -34.96
CA GLU A 790 -24.06 -29.69 -33.77
C GLU A 790 -23.07 -29.07 -32.78
N ASP A 791 -22.03 -28.38 -33.24
CA ASP A 791 -21.09 -27.66 -32.36
C ASP A 791 -21.78 -26.55 -31.57
N ALA A 792 -22.64 -25.77 -32.23
CA ALA A 792 -23.38 -24.69 -31.60
C ALA A 792 -24.43 -25.25 -30.61
N ILE A 793 -25.11 -26.33 -30.96
CA ILE A 793 -26.07 -27.01 -30.09
C ILE A 793 -25.37 -27.61 -28.88
N ARG A 794 -24.21 -28.25 -29.05
CA ARG A 794 -23.39 -28.82 -27.95
C ARG A 794 -23.02 -27.75 -26.93
N LEU A 795 -22.54 -26.59 -27.38
CA LEU A 795 -22.24 -25.46 -26.49
C LEU A 795 -23.48 -25.02 -25.69
N VAL A 796 -24.63 -24.87 -26.36
CA VAL A 796 -25.90 -24.48 -25.70
C VAL A 796 -26.35 -25.54 -24.69
N HIS A 797 -26.25 -26.81 -25.05
CA HIS A 797 -26.62 -27.95 -24.20
C HIS A 797 -25.77 -27.96 -22.91
N VAL A 798 -24.44 -27.95 -23.06
CA VAL A 798 -23.50 -27.95 -21.92
C VAL A 798 -23.75 -26.75 -21.02
N ALA A 799 -23.92 -25.56 -21.60
CA ALA A 799 -24.15 -24.34 -20.82
C ALA A 799 -25.42 -24.38 -19.97
N LYS A 800 -26.51 -24.97 -20.49
CA LYS A 800 -27.77 -25.13 -19.76
C LYS A 800 -27.64 -26.12 -18.61
N ASN A 801 -26.89 -27.20 -18.81
CA ASN A 801 -26.82 -28.33 -17.86
C ASN A 801 -25.68 -28.22 -16.83
N VAL A 802 -24.60 -27.49 -17.14
CA VAL A 802 -23.46 -27.37 -16.23
C VAL A 802 -23.82 -26.65 -14.93
N LYS A 803 -23.61 -27.33 -13.80
CA LYS A 803 -23.78 -26.80 -12.45
C LYS A 803 -22.51 -26.09 -12.00
N LEU A 804 -22.62 -24.79 -11.76
CA LEU A 804 -21.51 -23.95 -11.31
C LEU A 804 -21.77 -23.45 -9.89
N LYS A 805 -20.72 -23.40 -9.07
CA LYS A 805 -20.81 -22.83 -7.72
C LYS A 805 -21.22 -21.35 -7.80
N GLY A 806 -22.23 -20.96 -7.04
CA GLY A 806 -22.82 -19.61 -7.08
C GLY A 806 -23.78 -19.36 -8.26
N ASN A 807 -23.93 -20.35 -9.17
CA ASN A 807 -24.81 -20.30 -10.34
C ASN A 807 -24.75 -18.96 -11.13
N PRO A 808 -23.55 -18.47 -11.51
CA PRO A 808 -23.45 -17.22 -12.26
C PRO A 808 -24.16 -17.33 -13.62
N PRO A 809 -24.78 -16.24 -14.12
CA PRO A 809 -25.30 -16.20 -15.48
C PRO A 809 -24.18 -16.43 -16.50
N LYS A 810 -24.58 -16.95 -17.66
CA LYS A 810 -23.68 -17.41 -18.72
C LYS A 810 -23.93 -16.63 -20.00
N ILE A 811 -22.87 -16.21 -20.66
CA ILE A 811 -22.86 -15.67 -22.02
C ILE A 811 -22.23 -16.75 -22.92
N ILE A 812 -22.98 -17.26 -23.87
CA ILE A 812 -22.57 -18.39 -24.72
C ILE A 812 -22.70 -18.07 -26.20
N LEU A 813 -21.62 -18.26 -26.94
CA LEU A 813 -21.56 -17.89 -28.36
C LEU A 813 -20.71 -18.89 -29.13
N ALA A 814 -21.22 -19.31 -30.27
CA ALA A 814 -20.44 -19.97 -31.30
C ALA A 814 -20.27 -18.97 -32.46
N MET A 815 -19.03 -18.72 -32.86
CA MET A 815 -18.68 -17.86 -33.99
C MET A 815 -18.93 -18.58 -35.31
N GLY A 816 -19.11 -17.79 -36.38
CA GLY A 816 -19.41 -18.28 -37.73
C GLY A 816 -20.91 -18.26 -38.04
N ALA A 817 -21.26 -18.42 -39.33
CA ALA A 817 -22.65 -18.37 -39.79
C ALA A 817 -23.51 -19.46 -39.12
N VAL A 818 -23.05 -20.71 -39.12
CA VAL A 818 -23.73 -21.83 -38.45
C VAL A 818 -23.81 -21.67 -36.92
N GLY A 819 -22.93 -20.84 -36.33
CA GLY A 819 -22.92 -20.54 -34.91
C GLY A 819 -24.00 -19.54 -34.47
N GLN A 820 -24.66 -18.83 -35.39
CA GLN A 820 -25.66 -17.80 -35.09
C GLN A 820 -26.78 -18.28 -34.17
N ILE A 821 -27.18 -19.56 -34.27
CA ILE A 821 -28.21 -20.15 -33.43
C ILE A 821 -27.89 -20.07 -31.92
N SER A 822 -26.61 -20.13 -31.56
CA SER A 822 -26.17 -19.98 -30.15
C SER A 822 -26.52 -18.59 -29.60
N ARG A 823 -26.45 -17.53 -30.43
CA ARG A 823 -26.83 -16.16 -30.05
C ARG A 823 -28.33 -16.04 -29.82
N VAL A 824 -29.12 -16.75 -30.63
CA VAL A 824 -30.57 -16.84 -30.48
C VAL A 824 -30.93 -17.51 -29.16
N PHE A 825 -30.22 -18.56 -28.75
CA PHE A 825 -30.45 -19.23 -27.46
C PHE A 825 -29.84 -18.52 -26.24
N ASN A 826 -28.84 -17.66 -26.40
CA ASN A 826 -28.23 -16.94 -25.28
C ASN A 826 -29.16 -15.86 -24.73
N GLU A 827 -29.61 -15.96 -23.49
CA GLU A 827 -30.65 -15.05 -22.96
C GLU A 827 -30.10 -13.84 -22.19
N PHE A 828 -28.86 -13.93 -21.73
CA PHE A 828 -28.24 -12.94 -20.85
C PHE A 828 -27.07 -12.25 -21.57
N LEU A 829 -27.13 -10.91 -21.65
CA LEU A 829 -26.07 -10.06 -22.19
C LEU A 829 -25.51 -10.59 -23.53
N THR A 830 -26.41 -10.89 -24.47
CA THR A 830 -26.01 -11.34 -25.81
C THR A 830 -25.29 -10.21 -26.54
N PRO A 831 -24.05 -10.42 -27.04
CA PRO A 831 -23.36 -9.41 -27.82
C PRO A 831 -23.99 -9.29 -29.20
N VAL A 832 -24.33 -8.07 -29.58
CA VAL A 832 -25.00 -7.75 -30.85
C VAL A 832 -24.17 -6.79 -31.71
N THR A 833 -24.60 -6.60 -32.95
CA THR A 833 -24.12 -5.56 -33.86
C THR A 833 -25.23 -4.54 -34.16
N HIS A 834 -24.88 -3.45 -34.84
CA HIS A 834 -25.80 -2.42 -35.32
C HIS A 834 -25.39 -1.96 -36.72
N ALA A 835 -26.35 -1.55 -37.55
CA ALA A 835 -26.09 -1.11 -38.94
C ALA A 835 -25.15 0.11 -39.03
N LEU A 836 -25.10 0.92 -37.98
CA LEU A 836 -24.21 2.08 -37.86
C LEU A 836 -22.79 1.74 -37.37
N MET A 837 -22.46 0.45 -37.17
CA MET A 837 -21.10 0.05 -36.80
C MET A 837 -20.17 0.07 -38.01
N PRO A 838 -18.92 0.56 -37.86
CA PRO A 838 -17.93 0.53 -38.94
C PRO A 838 -17.48 -0.90 -39.31
N GLY A 839 -17.75 -1.86 -38.43
CA GLY A 839 -17.53 -3.28 -38.66
C GLY A 839 -18.09 -4.12 -37.52
N VAL A 840 -18.24 -5.42 -37.77
CA VAL A 840 -18.68 -6.38 -36.74
C VAL A 840 -17.52 -6.74 -35.80
N ALA A 841 -17.82 -6.90 -34.52
CA ALA A 841 -16.83 -7.26 -33.51
C ALA A 841 -16.43 -8.74 -33.55
N ALA A 842 -17.30 -9.60 -34.11
CA ALA A 842 -17.05 -11.02 -34.31
C ALA A 842 -17.84 -11.59 -35.51
N PRO A 843 -17.34 -12.63 -36.20
CA PRO A 843 -18.09 -13.29 -37.28
C PRO A 843 -19.43 -13.88 -36.82
N GLY A 844 -20.45 -13.75 -37.67
CA GLY A 844 -21.80 -14.24 -37.38
C GLY A 844 -22.52 -13.47 -36.27
N GLN A 845 -22.15 -12.20 -36.01
CA GLN A 845 -22.94 -11.32 -35.15
C GLN A 845 -24.32 -11.05 -35.75
N LEU A 846 -25.30 -10.88 -34.88
CA LEU A 846 -26.67 -10.53 -35.22
C LEU A 846 -27.04 -9.24 -34.48
N SER A 847 -27.93 -8.45 -35.07
CA SER A 847 -28.63 -7.35 -34.41
C SER A 847 -29.70 -7.87 -33.44
N ILE A 848 -30.19 -6.98 -32.57
CA ILE A 848 -31.31 -7.30 -31.66
C ILE A 848 -32.55 -7.72 -32.48
N ALA A 849 -32.82 -7.03 -33.59
CA ALA A 849 -33.94 -7.30 -34.49
C ALA A 849 -33.92 -8.73 -35.02
N GLU A 850 -32.78 -9.17 -35.53
CA GLU A 850 -32.59 -10.52 -36.09
C GLU A 850 -32.73 -11.59 -35.01
N ILE A 851 -32.17 -11.36 -33.81
CA ILE A 851 -32.30 -12.29 -32.69
C ILE A 851 -33.76 -12.42 -32.24
N MET A 852 -34.47 -11.30 -32.08
CA MET A 852 -35.88 -11.30 -31.68
C MET A 852 -36.74 -12.03 -32.71
N THR A 853 -36.55 -11.71 -33.99
CA THR A 853 -37.26 -12.35 -35.09
C THR A 853 -37.06 -13.86 -35.07
N ALA A 854 -35.81 -14.32 -34.94
CA ALA A 854 -35.49 -15.75 -34.87
C ALA A 854 -36.10 -16.42 -33.63
N ARG A 855 -36.08 -15.75 -32.46
CA ARG A 855 -36.71 -16.27 -31.23
C ARG A 855 -38.21 -16.48 -31.38
N ASN A 856 -38.89 -15.52 -32.02
CA ASN A 856 -40.33 -15.57 -32.24
C ASN A 856 -40.68 -16.68 -33.26
N MET A 857 -39.96 -16.76 -34.38
CA MET A 857 -40.16 -17.80 -35.39
C MET A 857 -39.99 -19.21 -34.82
N LEU A 858 -38.98 -19.41 -33.97
CA LEU A 858 -38.68 -20.72 -33.37
C LEU A 858 -39.51 -21.01 -32.12
N SER A 859 -40.38 -20.09 -31.68
CA SER A 859 -41.13 -20.20 -30.43
C SER A 859 -40.25 -20.63 -29.25
N ILE A 860 -38.99 -20.17 -29.21
CA ILE A 860 -38.02 -20.50 -28.15
C ILE A 860 -38.56 -20.06 -26.78
N ARG A 861 -39.53 -19.13 -26.78
CA ARG A 861 -40.32 -18.73 -25.62
C ARG A 861 -41.79 -18.65 -26.00
N ALA A 862 -42.68 -18.91 -25.03
CA ALA A 862 -44.10 -18.63 -25.19
C ALA A 862 -44.29 -17.13 -25.49
N PRO A 863 -45.11 -16.75 -26.49
CA PRO A 863 -45.36 -15.36 -26.80
C PRO A 863 -46.04 -14.71 -25.59
N LEU A 864 -45.29 -13.92 -24.83
CA LEU A 864 -45.88 -12.96 -23.89
C LEU A 864 -46.36 -11.75 -24.72
N ILE A 865 -47.27 -11.98 -25.68
CA ILE A 865 -48.01 -10.88 -26.29
C ILE A 865 -48.91 -10.34 -25.20
N ARG A 866 -48.53 -9.19 -24.65
CA ARG A 866 -49.31 -8.46 -23.67
C ARG A 866 -50.04 -7.33 -24.36
N GLU A 867 -51.30 -7.17 -24.00
CA GLU A 867 -52.07 -5.97 -24.35
C GLU A 867 -51.86 -4.91 -23.26
N MET A 868 -51.38 -3.74 -23.66
CA MET A 868 -51.31 -2.57 -22.80
C MET A 868 -52.59 -1.75 -22.99
N LEU A 869 -53.40 -1.66 -21.94
CA LEU A 869 -54.62 -0.87 -21.95
C LEU A 869 -54.33 0.55 -21.44
N ILE A 870 -54.74 1.54 -22.23
CA ILE A 870 -54.75 2.95 -21.83
C ILE A 870 -56.16 3.25 -21.37
N ILE A 871 -56.35 3.36 -20.05
CA ILE A 871 -57.65 3.52 -19.40
C ILE A 871 -57.86 4.99 -19.06
N GLY A 872 -59.04 5.53 -19.39
CA GLY A 872 -59.44 6.90 -19.10
C GLY A 872 -60.82 7.21 -19.64
N ARG A 873 -61.26 8.46 -19.46
CA ARG A 873 -62.56 8.96 -19.95
C ARG A 873 -62.35 10.01 -21.05
N GLY A 874 -63.01 9.85 -22.19
CA GLY A 874 -62.93 10.79 -23.31
C GLY A 874 -61.54 10.77 -23.99
N ILE A 875 -60.89 9.62 -24.02
CA ILE A 875 -59.51 9.44 -24.48
C ILE A 875 -59.41 8.78 -25.86
N THR A 876 -60.52 8.59 -26.59
CA THR A 876 -60.54 8.03 -27.95
C THR A 876 -59.55 8.68 -28.91
N MET A 877 -59.27 9.98 -28.76
CA MET A 877 -58.33 10.75 -29.58
C MET A 877 -56.88 10.76 -29.05
N SER A 878 -56.58 9.99 -28.00
CA SER A 878 -55.24 9.93 -27.41
C SER A 878 -54.22 9.36 -28.39
N LEU A 879 -53.05 10.00 -28.50
CA LEU A 879 -51.92 9.51 -29.30
C LEU A 879 -51.12 8.40 -28.61
N ALA A 880 -51.44 8.06 -27.36
CA ALA A 880 -50.71 7.07 -26.59
C ALA A 880 -50.60 5.68 -27.28
N PRO A 881 -51.65 5.12 -27.92
CA PRO A 881 -51.53 3.86 -28.64
C PRO A 881 -50.54 3.95 -29.80
N LEU A 882 -50.57 5.04 -30.58
CA LEU A 882 -49.64 5.25 -31.67
C LEU A 882 -48.19 5.32 -31.15
N LEU A 883 -47.97 6.07 -30.08
CA LEU A 883 -46.66 6.20 -29.44
C LEU A 883 -46.13 4.83 -28.97
N PHE A 884 -46.91 4.09 -28.17
CA PHE A 884 -46.47 2.81 -27.63
C PHE A 884 -46.31 1.74 -28.71
N ASN A 885 -47.24 1.63 -29.67
CA ASN A 885 -47.12 0.66 -30.76
C ASN A 885 -45.93 0.96 -31.67
N THR A 886 -45.64 2.24 -31.92
CA THR A 886 -44.42 2.64 -32.66
C THR A 886 -43.17 2.25 -31.88
N ALA A 887 -43.14 2.48 -30.57
CA ALA A 887 -42.04 2.09 -29.71
C ALA A 887 -41.87 0.56 -29.64
N PHE A 888 -42.96 -0.22 -29.55
CA PHE A 888 -42.91 -1.68 -29.58
C PHE A 888 -42.34 -2.18 -30.90
N LYS A 889 -42.82 -1.64 -32.03
CA LYS A 889 -42.29 -1.97 -33.35
C LYS A 889 -40.80 -1.63 -33.48
N TYR A 890 -40.40 -0.44 -33.01
CA TYR A 890 -39.01 0.01 -33.02
C TYR A 890 -38.10 -0.87 -32.14
N LEU A 891 -38.61 -1.38 -31.02
CA LEU A 891 -37.89 -2.28 -30.10
C LEU A 891 -38.07 -3.77 -30.44
N HIS A 892 -38.73 -4.11 -31.55
CA HIS A 892 -39.03 -5.48 -31.98
C HIS A 892 -39.82 -6.31 -30.94
N LEU A 893 -40.75 -5.65 -30.24
CA LEU A 893 -41.67 -6.26 -29.28
C LEU A 893 -43.03 -6.50 -29.95
N GLU A 894 -43.64 -7.67 -29.70
CA GLU A 894 -44.95 -8.04 -30.28
C GLU A 894 -46.15 -7.53 -29.46
N HIS A 895 -45.93 -6.66 -28.48
CA HIS A 895 -46.98 -6.08 -27.65
C HIS A 895 -47.90 -5.15 -28.45
N LYS A 896 -49.12 -4.95 -27.95
CA LYS A 896 -50.10 -4.03 -28.54
C LYS A 896 -50.66 -3.08 -27.48
N ALA A 897 -50.64 -1.79 -27.74
CA ALA A 897 -51.32 -0.79 -26.94
C ALA A 897 -52.68 -0.46 -27.56
N LYS A 898 -53.73 -0.43 -26.72
CA LYS A 898 -55.12 -0.14 -27.12
C LYS A 898 -55.77 0.83 -26.12
N ILE A 899 -56.72 1.62 -26.59
CA ILE A 899 -57.56 2.48 -25.74
C ILE A 899 -58.67 1.64 -25.12
N PHE A 900 -58.91 1.86 -23.84
CA PHE A 900 -60.10 1.43 -23.13
C PHE A 900 -60.77 2.67 -22.53
N ASP A 901 -61.68 3.27 -23.30
CA ASP A 901 -62.44 4.45 -22.87
C ASP A 901 -63.64 4.00 -22.03
N THR A 902 -63.67 4.43 -20.78
CA THR A 902 -64.72 4.05 -19.82
C THR A 902 -65.10 5.23 -18.95
N GLU A 903 -66.41 5.40 -18.70
CA GLU A 903 -66.92 6.45 -17.80
C GLU A 903 -66.78 6.07 -16.31
N GLU A 904 -66.70 4.78 -16.01
CA GLU A 904 -66.51 4.25 -14.66
C GLU A 904 -65.22 3.44 -14.56
N ILE A 905 -64.36 3.77 -13.61
CA ILE A 905 -63.36 2.83 -13.10
C ILE A 905 -64.09 2.02 -12.04
N MET A 906 -64.72 0.90 -12.41
CA MET A 906 -65.21 -0.06 -11.41
C MET A 906 -64.01 -0.42 -10.53
N GLY A 907 -64.04 0.02 -9.27
CA GLY A 907 -62.99 -0.30 -8.32
C GLY A 907 -62.78 -1.81 -8.32
N ALA A 908 -61.53 -2.26 -8.23
CA ALA A 908 -61.21 -3.65 -7.97
C ALA A 908 -61.72 -4.02 -6.55
N GLY A 909 -63.04 -4.20 -6.43
CA GLY A 909 -63.72 -4.59 -5.22
C GLY A 909 -63.72 -6.11 -5.10
N ALA A 910 -63.06 -6.61 -4.05
CA ALA A 910 -63.61 -7.67 -3.21
C ALA A 910 -64.08 -8.97 -3.89
N GLY A 911 -63.31 -9.52 -4.85
CA GLY A 911 -63.58 -10.84 -5.45
C GLY A 911 -62.57 -11.95 -5.13
N ALA A 912 -61.46 -11.65 -4.46
CA ALA A 912 -60.40 -12.63 -4.18
C ALA A 912 -59.70 -12.41 -2.82
N ALA A 913 -60.41 -11.89 -1.82
CA ALA A 913 -59.98 -11.93 -0.43
C ALA A 913 -60.59 -13.16 0.27
N GLY A 914 -60.24 -14.34 -0.23
CA GLY A 914 -60.25 -15.55 0.58
C GLY A 914 -58.88 -15.67 1.23
N GLU A 915 -58.82 -15.30 2.51
CA GLU A 915 -57.76 -15.58 3.49
C GLU A 915 -56.33 -15.08 3.16
N GLY A 916 -55.93 -13.99 3.83
CA GLY A 916 -54.53 -13.79 4.24
C GLY A 916 -53.74 -12.67 3.53
N ALA A 917 -54.22 -11.43 3.51
CA ALA A 917 -53.36 -10.28 3.15
C ALA A 917 -53.79 -8.98 3.83
N GLY A 918 -53.77 -8.95 5.16
CA GLY A 918 -53.75 -7.70 5.92
C GLY A 918 -52.31 -7.22 6.12
N LYS A 919 -52.05 -5.95 5.75
CA LYS A 919 -50.82 -5.15 5.94
C LYS A 919 -49.90 -5.04 4.73
N ALA A 920 -50.14 -4.02 3.90
CA ALA A 920 -49.12 -3.06 3.46
C ALA A 920 -49.76 -2.01 2.53
N ALA A 921 -50.41 -1.00 3.08
CA ALA A 921 -50.72 0.23 2.36
C ALA A 921 -50.37 1.40 3.30
N GLY A 922 -49.18 1.95 3.11
CA GLY A 922 -48.63 3.04 3.90
C GLY A 922 -47.11 3.14 3.76
N ALA A 923 -46.64 3.64 2.61
CA ALA A 923 -45.38 4.36 2.40
C ALA A 923 -45.30 4.87 0.95
#